data_AF-A0A8J3VRJ2-F1
#
_entry.id   AF-A0A8J3VRJ2-F1
#
_cell.length_a   1.000
_cell.length_b   1.000
_cell.length_c   1.000
_cell.angle_alpha   90.00
_cell.angle_beta   90.00
_cell.angle_gamma   90.00
#
_symmetry.space_group_name_H-M   'P 1'
#
loop_
_entity.id
_entity.type
_entity.pdbx_description
1 polymer ?
#
loop_
_entity_poly.entity_id
_entity_poly.type
_entity_poly.pdbx_seq_one_letter_code
_entity_poly.pdbx_strand_id
1 'polypeptide(L)'
;MIFAALASALALTTLTGVQSASAVDYSLPSLWQSYQGDFTMGTFGGWNSQQALYHYRSNSLPNQLKLDSQIGTSSNNSLSRQAYVAAVNQINADPTLDDAAKAAAIEKANEQIVLQPTTGANQAEGILQAIEAYNAANNLPEDQKKIVRAHVLAWHGGQQPNWFFCDGFVYDAANPDWASPDTMLKRLDNYIHLMMNKYARYSDIIVSWDVVNEAVDDYTGQVRNADDPQVSQWGRIFRRPDLDGDPDARLYAESAWIRQAFESARTWSNAAGVHWKLYYNDYQDSNKLYEPKMSQTIKVLKPIHDAGNIDGYGMQGRLAWAYPSISQLKAQIEAGLTVADEISITESDIRSDFEPNPDYDPTQPTRRVTEADGADPAHEWPTYGSCSWDLRSAANGNTFDVCNSPVRRIPAWGTGSNDALANSPDIMRKQADFAADWMDLLLSYKDKIVIDDWDGTSDSNTFNRSDGAQLWSGQSGNAEKYSFFAVVGAPAREKMHDAIVRADALDPHQFTAASWQRVADARSAAAALVNVRIYTIDGVNAVTAATGALTSAINQLERPFTHVGTNPAISGPAKVGATLTVHPGNWQPQPVTLSYQWYRSGQAIEGATGATYTLVDADAGSRISVAVTGSKPGYASATEKSHETGVVVRLAPGPIVDTVTSTSSADHGGVATATVSAEAGDLLVAYVASDSPHDGGQTSTVSGGGLTWTLAGRANAAPGAAEVWTARATTALNRTKITARGTMKNWDESITVIAYQHSNGVGAVVTASSDRGKPTARLTTTAANSWVYASGDDWLSPLHRTVGANQALVHESFTPSGDTYWVQSTASPTGAAGTAVTINDASPKTDPYNLVLVEILS
;
A
#
# COMPACT_ATOMS: atom_id res chain seq x y z
N MET A 1 -14.42 1.51 6.04
CA MET A 1 -15.21 2.76 6.10
C MET A 1 -15.05 3.57 4.80
N ILE A 2 -15.44 3.01 3.66
CA ILE A 2 -15.54 3.71 2.35
C ILE A 2 -16.95 3.58 1.74
N PHE A 3 -17.85 2.81 2.37
CA PHE A 3 -19.16 2.45 1.81
C PHE A 3 -20.29 3.48 1.97
N ALA A 4 -20.06 4.66 2.52
CA ALA A 4 -21.12 5.64 2.78
C ALA A 4 -21.12 6.88 1.87
N ALA A 5 -20.09 7.09 1.05
CA ALA A 5 -19.96 8.32 0.26
C ALA A 5 -20.66 8.28 -1.12
N LEU A 6 -21.17 7.12 -1.56
CA LEU A 6 -21.88 6.96 -2.84
C LEU A 6 -23.41 7.07 -2.72
N ALA A 7 -23.97 7.06 -1.52
CA ALA A 7 -25.42 7.15 -1.29
C ALA A 7 -26.01 8.54 -1.60
N SER A 8 -25.20 9.54 -1.96
CA SER A 8 -25.66 10.91 -2.22
C SER A 8 -25.73 11.31 -3.69
N ALA A 9 -25.51 10.38 -4.64
CA ALA A 9 -25.40 10.72 -6.07
C ALA A 9 -26.56 10.23 -6.97
N LEU A 10 -27.66 9.68 -6.45
CA LEU A 10 -28.79 9.25 -7.29
C LEU A 10 -30.11 9.92 -6.91
N ALA A 11 -30.18 11.25 -7.07
CA ALA A 11 -31.44 11.88 -7.47
C ALA A 11 -31.60 11.73 -9.00
N LEU A 12 -31.75 10.48 -9.47
CA LEU A 12 -31.62 10.10 -10.88
C LEU A 12 -32.98 9.99 -11.61
N THR A 13 -33.96 10.81 -11.22
CA THR A 13 -35.32 10.81 -11.82
C THR A 13 -35.52 11.88 -12.90
N THR A 14 -34.52 12.70 -13.20
CA THR A 14 -34.65 13.84 -14.14
C THR A 14 -33.91 13.66 -15.47
N LEU A 15 -33.14 12.59 -15.65
CA LEU A 15 -32.52 12.27 -16.94
C LEU A 15 -33.51 11.51 -17.83
N THR A 16 -33.76 12.05 -19.02
CA THR A 16 -34.58 11.41 -20.06
C THR A 16 -34.00 10.04 -20.39
N GLY A 17 -34.77 8.97 -20.18
CA GLY A 17 -34.41 7.62 -20.60
C GLY A 17 -34.03 6.64 -19.50
N VAL A 18 -34.05 7.00 -18.21
CA VAL A 18 -33.91 5.99 -17.12
C VAL A 18 -35.27 5.35 -16.86
N GLN A 19 -35.34 4.01 -16.92
CA GLN A 19 -36.58 3.30 -16.60
C GLN A 19 -36.78 3.26 -15.07
N SER A 20 -37.93 3.72 -14.59
CA SER A 20 -38.34 3.53 -13.20
C SER A 20 -39.04 2.18 -13.03
N ALA A 21 -38.60 1.40 -12.03
CA ALA A 21 -39.23 0.22 -11.40
C ALA A 21 -38.40 -1.08 -11.42
N SER A 22 -37.32 -1.13 -10.65
CA SER A 22 -36.99 -2.26 -9.76
C SER A 22 -36.16 -1.70 -8.59
N ALA A 23 -36.42 -2.13 -7.35
CA ALA A 23 -35.70 -1.61 -6.19
C ALA A 23 -34.27 -2.15 -6.21
N VAL A 24 -33.27 -1.26 -6.26
CA VAL A 24 -31.86 -1.63 -6.05
C VAL A 24 -31.53 -1.49 -4.57
N ASP A 25 -30.98 -2.53 -3.95
CA ASP A 25 -30.40 -2.42 -2.61
C ASP A 25 -28.96 -1.90 -2.70
N TYR A 26 -28.79 -0.59 -2.54
CA TYR A 26 -27.48 0.06 -2.52
C TYR A 26 -26.63 -0.27 -1.28
N SER A 27 -27.16 -1.00 -0.30
CA SER A 27 -26.36 -1.51 0.82
C SER A 27 -25.52 -2.73 0.43
N LEU A 28 -25.86 -3.38 -0.67
CA LEU A 28 -25.13 -4.51 -1.20
C LEU A 28 -23.97 -4.07 -2.10
N PRO A 29 -22.87 -4.85 -2.13
CA PRO A 29 -21.77 -4.60 -3.06
C PRO A 29 -22.22 -4.70 -4.52
N SER A 30 -21.76 -3.77 -5.35
CA SER A 30 -21.94 -3.84 -6.80
C SER A 30 -21.16 -5.04 -7.37
N LEU A 31 -21.74 -5.75 -8.35
CA LEU A 31 -21.11 -6.92 -8.97
C LEU A 31 -19.82 -6.49 -9.68
N TRP A 32 -19.88 -5.50 -10.58
CA TRP A 32 -18.69 -5.06 -11.31
C TRP A 32 -17.59 -4.49 -10.39
N GLN A 33 -17.94 -3.76 -9.33
CA GLN A 33 -16.94 -3.22 -8.41
C GLN A 33 -16.25 -4.30 -7.58
N SER A 34 -16.95 -5.39 -7.28
CA SER A 34 -16.37 -6.50 -6.52
C SER A 34 -15.27 -7.23 -7.28
N TYR A 35 -15.30 -7.13 -8.61
CA TYR A 35 -14.33 -7.70 -9.55
C TYR A 35 -13.45 -6.62 -10.20
N GLN A 36 -13.45 -5.39 -9.66
CA GLN A 36 -12.63 -4.30 -10.18
C GLN A 36 -11.15 -4.68 -10.04
N GLY A 37 -10.47 -4.80 -11.18
CA GLY A 37 -9.07 -5.22 -11.27
C GLY A 37 -8.88 -6.69 -11.65
N ASP A 38 -9.94 -7.50 -11.65
CA ASP A 38 -9.91 -8.90 -12.13
C ASP A 38 -10.45 -8.99 -13.56
N PHE A 39 -11.70 -8.59 -13.81
CA PHE A 39 -12.28 -8.47 -15.16
C PHE A 39 -13.52 -7.57 -15.19
N THR A 40 -13.96 -7.17 -16.39
CA THR A 40 -15.23 -6.46 -16.60
C THR A 40 -16.40 -7.35 -16.17
N MET A 41 -17.50 -6.75 -15.70
CA MET A 41 -18.79 -7.41 -15.49
C MET A 41 -19.88 -6.57 -16.18
N GLY A 42 -20.61 -7.15 -17.13
CA GLY A 42 -21.74 -6.47 -17.79
C GLY A 42 -23.05 -7.26 -17.78
N THR A 43 -24.04 -6.78 -18.51
CA THR A 43 -25.37 -7.39 -18.61
C THR A 43 -25.94 -7.28 -20.02
N PHE A 44 -26.72 -8.28 -20.42
CA PHE A 44 -27.42 -8.27 -21.70
C PHE A 44 -28.76 -7.51 -21.59
N GLY A 45 -29.08 -6.64 -22.55
CA GLY A 45 -30.41 -6.02 -22.67
C GLY A 45 -30.51 -4.56 -22.20
N GLY A 46 -31.46 -4.29 -21.29
CA GLY A 46 -31.89 -2.94 -20.92
C GLY A 46 -30.84 -2.15 -20.12
N TRP A 47 -29.97 -1.43 -20.84
CA TRP A 47 -28.83 -0.67 -20.29
C TRP A 47 -29.19 0.37 -19.22
N ASN A 48 -30.43 0.86 -19.23
CA ASN A 48 -30.91 2.02 -18.47
C ASN A 48 -31.76 1.66 -17.23
N SER A 49 -31.81 0.38 -16.84
CA SER A 49 -32.42 0.00 -15.57
C SER A 49 -31.52 0.38 -14.39
N GLN A 50 -32.10 0.67 -13.22
CA GLN A 50 -31.29 0.99 -12.03
C GLN A 50 -30.36 -0.17 -11.64
N GLN A 51 -30.83 -1.42 -11.75
CA GLN A 51 -30.00 -2.61 -11.51
C GLN A 51 -28.85 -2.70 -12.51
N ALA A 52 -29.09 -2.47 -13.81
CA ALA A 52 -28.04 -2.42 -14.83
C ALA A 52 -26.98 -1.37 -14.48
N LEU A 53 -27.42 -0.14 -14.19
CA LEU A 53 -26.53 0.98 -13.91
C LEU A 53 -25.72 0.80 -12.61
N TYR A 54 -26.25 0.11 -11.59
CA TYR A 54 -25.53 -0.11 -10.33
C TYR A 54 -24.59 -1.32 -10.37
N HIS A 55 -25.08 -2.48 -10.83
CA HIS A 55 -24.34 -3.74 -10.75
C HIS A 55 -23.40 -4.01 -11.93
N TYR A 56 -23.58 -3.35 -13.07
CA TYR A 56 -22.87 -3.71 -14.31
C TYR A 56 -22.18 -2.50 -14.96
N ARG A 57 -21.04 -2.75 -15.62
CA ARG A 57 -20.24 -1.73 -16.32
C ARG A 57 -20.45 -1.79 -17.84
N SER A 58 -20.46 -2.99 -18.41
CA SER A 58 -20.74 -3.23 -19.83
C SER A 58 -22.21 -3.59 -20.07
N ASN A 59 -22.70 -3.32 -21.27
CA ASN A 59 -24.00 -3.79 -21.71
C ASN A 59 -24.00 -4.15 -23.20
N SER A 60 -24.41 -5.37 -23.54
CA SER A 60 -24.67 -5.76 -24.93
C SER A 60 -26.04 -5.33 -25.41
N LEU A 61 -26.08 -4.67 -26.58
CA LEU A 61 -27.32 -4.27 -27.24
C LEU A 61 -27.88 -5.46 -28.04
N PRO A 62 -29.00 -6.07 -27.61
CA PRO A 62 -29.39 -7.41 -28.07
C PRO A 62 -29.76 -7.49 -29.55
N ASN A 63 -30.39 -6.44 -30.08
CA ASN A 63 -30.97 -6.47 -31.43
C ASN A 63 -30.68 -5.21 -32.24
N GLN A 64 -30.02 -4.22 -31.67
CA GLN A 64 -29.91 -2.90 -32.29
C GLN A 64 -28.76 -2.82 -33.28
N LEU A 65 -27.70 -3.62 -33.08
CA LEU A 65 -26.50 -3.61 -33.91
C LEU A 65 -26.44 -4.76 -34.93
N LYS A 66 -27.40 -5.71 -34.89
CA LYS A 66 -27.53 -6.76 -35.90
C LYS A 66 -27.93 -6.23 -37.28
N LEU A 67 -27.60 -7.02 -38.30
CA LEU A 67 -27.69 -6.67 -39.72
C LEU A 67 -29.07 -6.12 -40.15
N ASP A 68 -30.19 -6.78 -39.86
CA ASP A 68 -31.53 -6.33 -40.25
C ASP A 68 -31.92 -4.97 -39.64
N SER A 69 -31.45 -4.68 -38.43
CA SER A 69 -31.60 -3.36 -37.79
C SER A 69 -30.80 -2.27 -38.50
N GLN A 70 -29.77 -2.63 -39.26
CA GLN A 70 -28.88 -1.72 -39.96
C GLN A 70 -29.23 -1.56 -41.45
N ILE A 71 -29.88 -2.53 -42.07
CA ILE A 71 -30.22 -2.46 -43.52
C ILE A 71 -31.73 -2.46 -43.80
N GLY A 72 -32.55 -2.65 -42.77
CA GLY A 72 -34.01 -2.62 -42.83
C GLY A 72 -34.63 -4.00 -42.65
N THR A 73 -35.93 -4.02 -42.35
CA THR A 73 -36.65 -5.27 -42.00
C THR A 73 -37.41 -5.89 -43.17
N SER A 74 -37.45 -5.25 -44.34
CA SER A 74 -38.10 -5.79 -45.54
C SER A 74 -37.42 -5.32 -46.83
N SER A 75 -37.57 -6.12 -47.90
CA SER A 75 -37.08 -5.76 -49.24
C SER A 75 -37.73 -4.48 -49.79
N ASN A 76 -38.99 -4.23 -49.41
CA ASN A 76 -39.75 -3.04 -49.85
C ASN A 76 -39.25 -1.73 -49.23
N ASN A 77 -38.66 -1.78 -48.04
CA ASN A 77 -38.17 -0.60 -47.31
C ASN A 77 -36.64 -0.54 -47.19
N SER A 78 -35.92 -1.45 -47.86
CA SER A 78 -34.46 -1.50 -47.85
C SER A 78 -33.87 -0.39 -48.72
N LEU A 79 -33.03 0.48 -48.12
CA LEU A 79 -32.28 1.48 -48.88
C LEU A 79 -31.29 0.83 -49.86
N SER A 80 -30.74 -0.34 -49.53
CA SER A 80 -29.89 -1.10 -50.45
C SER A 80 -30.66 -1.50 -51.72
N ARG A 81 -31.91 -1.97 -51.59
CA ARG A 81 -32.76 -2.28 -52.76
C ARG A 81 -33.05 -1.05 -53.58
N GLN A 82 -33.40 0.06 -52.95
CA GLN A 82 -33.72 1.32 -53.64
C GLN A 82 -32.51 1.84 -54.42
N ALA A 83 -31.32 1.82 -53.80
CA ALA A 83 -30.07 2.20 -54.44
C ALA A 83 -29.71 1.28 -55.61
N TYR A 84 -29.88 -0.04 -55.44
CA TYR A 84 -29.67 -1.02 -56.51
C TYR A 84 -30.56 -0.75 -57.71
N VAL A 85 -31.88 -0.60 -57.51
CA VAL A 85 -32.82 -0.33 -58.60
C VAL A 85 -32.50 0.98 -59.32
N ALA A 86 -32.14 2.03 -58.58
CA ALA A 86 -31.72 3.30 -59.17
C ALA A 86 -30.45 3.15 -60.02
N ALA A 87 -29.44 2.43 -59.51
CA ALA A 87 -28.20 2.16 -60.23
C ALA A 87 -28.45 1.33 -61.51
N VAL A 88 -29.24 0.25 -61.42
CA VAL A 88 -29.58 -0.60 -62.58
C VAL A 88 -30.30 0.21 -63.66
N ASN A 89 -31.24 1.09 -63.28
CA ASN A 89 -31.93 1.95 -64.23
C ASN A 89 -30.95 2.91 -64.94
N GLN A 90 -29.99 3.48 -64.21
CA GLN A 90 -28.95 4.34 -64.78
C GLN A 90 -28.02 3.58 -65.72
N ILE A 91 -27.54 2.40 -65.30
CA ILE A 91 -26.64 1.54 -66.09
C ILE A 91 -27.32 1.10 -67.39
N ASN A 92 -28.58 0.68 -67.31
CA ASN A 92 -29.33 0.25 -68.50
C ASN A 92 -29.58 1.40 -69.48
N ALA A 93 -29.82 2.61 -68.96
CA ALA A 93 -30.02 3.82 -69.74
C ALA A 93 -28.72 4.38 -70.34
N ASP A 94 -27.55 3.98 -69.84
CA ASP A 94 -26.25 4.44 -70.35
C ASP A 94 -25.96 3.83 -71.74
N PRO A 95 -25.92 4.64 -72.81
CA PRO A 95 -25.64 4.15 -74.15
C PRO A 95 -24.15 3.90 -74.41
N THR A 96 -23.26 4.30 -73.48
CA THR A 96 -21.81 4.14 -73.62
C THR A 96 -21.30 2.78 -73.16
N LEU A 97 -22.11 2.03 -72.41
CA LEU A 97 -21.81 0.69 -71.94
C LEU A 97 -22.36 -0.35 -72.92
N ASP A 98 -21.52 -1.33 -73.29
CA ASP A 98 -21.98 -2.55 -73.93
C ASP A 98 -22.61 -3.52 -72.92
N ASP A 99 -23.20 -4.61 -73.41
CA ASP A 99 -23.94 -5.56 -72.56
C ASP A 99 -23.05 -6.20 -71.47
N ALA A 100 -21.77 -6.46 -71.79
CA ALA A 100 -20.82 -7.04 -70.84
C ALA A 100 -20.45 -6.03 -69.74
N ALA A 101 -20.21 -4.77 -70.10
CA ALA A 101 -19.93 -3.69 -69.17
C ALA A 101 -21.15 -3.37 -68.30
N LYS A 102 -22.37 -3.44 -68.85
CA LYS A 102 -23.62 -3.32 -68.08
C LYS A 102 -23.76 -4.45 -67.06
N ALA A 103 -23.56 -5.70 -67.47
CA ALA A 103 -23.62 -6.84 -66.56
C ALA A 103 -22.61 -6.70 -65.40
N ALA A 104 -21.36 -6.31 -65.70
CA ALA A 104 -20.35 -6.07 -64.67
C ALA A 104 -20.70 -4.89 -63.74
N ALA A 105 -21.30 -3.82 -64.26
CA ALA A 105 -21.72 -2.69 -63.45
C ALA A 105 -22.94 -3.01 -62.57
N ILE A 106 -23.88 -3.82 -63.07
CA ILE A 106 -25.03 -4.32 -62.29
C ILE A 106 -24.54 -5.21 -61.16
N GLU A 107 -23.59 -6.11 -61.45
CA GLU A 107 -22.95 -6.96 -60.44
C GLU A 107 -22.26 -6.11 -59.37
N LYS A 108 -21.51 -5.08 -59.76
CA LYS A 108 -20.92 -4.13 -58.80
C LYS A 108 -21.98 -3.42 -57.96
N ALA A 109 -23.11 -3.02 -58.54
CA ALA A 109 -24.21 -2.42 -57.78
C ALA A 109 -24.84 -3.42 -56.79
N ASN A 110 -24.85 -4.70 -57.15
CA ASN A 110 -25.32 -5.80 -56.32
C ASN A 110 -24.41 -6.04 -55.10
N GLU A 111 -23.14 -5.66 -55.17
CA GLU A 111 -22.19 -5.72 -54.05
C GLU A 111 -22.38 -4.58 -53.03
N GLN A 112 -23.11 -3.51 -53.36
CA GLN A 112 -23.20 -2.30 -52.52
C GLN A 112 -24.38 -2.31 -51.54
N ILE A 113 -24.09 -2.00 -50.27
CA ILE A 113 -25.04 -1.86 -49.18
C ILE A 113 -25.27 -0.37 -48.88
N VAL A 114 -26.49 -0.05 -48.42
CA VAL A 114 -26.81 1.25 -47.84
C VAL A 114 -27.38 1.05 -46.45
N LEU A 115 -26.73 1.61 -45.44
CA LEU A 115 -27.20 1.55 -44.06
C LEU A 115 -28.42 2.46 -43.84
N GLN A 116 -29.33 2.00 -42.99
CA GLN A 116 -30.46 2.75 -42.49
C GLN A 116 -30.03 3.70 -41.36
N PRO A 117 -30.73 4.84 -41.17
CA PRO A 117 -30.60 5.66 -39.97
C PRO A 117 -31.03 4.88 -38.71
N THR A 118 -30.28 5.03 -37.61
CA THR A 118 -30.55 4.30 -36.36
C THR A 118 -30.66 5.23 -35.13
N THR A 119 -31.21 6.43 -35.34
CA THR A 119 -31.26 7.51 -34.34
C THR A 119 -32.49 7.47 -33.40
N GLY A 120 -33.42 6.54 -33.60
CA GLY A 120 -34.56 6.38 -32.70
C GLY A 120 -34.12 5.95 -31.28
N ALA A 121 -34.90 6.29 -30.26
CA ALA A 121 -34.54 6.06 -28.86
C ALA A 121 -34.20 4.59 -28.50
N ASN A 122 -34.76 3.63 -29.25
CA ASN A 122 -34.51 2.19 -29.07
C ASN A 122 -33.63 1.59 -30.19
N GLN A 123 -33.01 2.43 -31.02
CA GLN A 123 -32.10 2.04 -32.10
C GLN A 123 -30.65 2.33 -31.69
N ALA A 124 -29.69 1.73 -32.39
CA ALA A 124 -28.28 1.69 -31.99
C ALA A 124 -27.68 3.07 -31.66
N GLU A 125 -27.74 4.03 -32.59
CA GLU A 125 -27.15 5.36 -32.36
C GLU A 125 -27.89 6.12 -31.26
N GLY A 126 -29.23 6.00 -31.17
CA GLY A 126 -29.99 6.63 -30.10
C GLY A 126 -29.61 6.12 -28.72
N ILE A 127 -29.35 4.82 -28.58
CA ILE A 127 -28.87 4.21 -27.33
C ILE A 127 -27.44 4.65 -27.02
N LEU A 128 -26.52 4.61 -28.00
CA LEU A 128 -25.13 5.02 -27.80
C LEU A 128 -25.01 6.49 -27.40
N GLN A 129 -25.82 7.38 -27.99
CA GLN A 129 -25.91 8.78 -27.60
C GLN A 129 -26.42 8.97 -26.17
N ALA A 130 -27.37 8.13 -25.73
CA ALA A 130 -27.87 8.18 -24.36
C ALA A 130 -26.82 7.70 -23.34
N ILE A 131 -26.01 6.69 -23.70
CA ILE A 131 -24.87 6.24 -22.88
C ILE A 131 -23.79 7.33 -22.81
N GLU A 132 -23.45 7.96 -23.93
CA GLU A 132 -22.53 9.11 -23.99
C GLU A 132 -22.98 10.24 -23.06
N ALA A 133 -24.26 10.61 -23.14
CA ALA A 133 -24.85 11.64 -22.29
C ALA A 133 -24.85 11.23 -20.80
N TYR A 134 -25.11 9.97 -20.48
CA TYR A 134 -25.05 9.46 -19.11
C TYR A 134 -23.62 9.54 -18.54
N ASN A 135 -22.62 9.09 -19.30
CA ASN A 135 -21.21 9.14 -18.88
C ASN A 135 -20.76 10.59 -18.65
N ALA A 136 -21.14 11.52 -19.55
CA ALA A 136 -20.82 12.94 -19.42
C ALA A 136 -21.51 13.60 -18.21
N ALA A 137 -22.79 13.30 -17.97
CA ALA A 137 -23.57 13.91 -16.89
C ALA A 137 -23.09 13.50 -15.49
N ASN A 138 -22.52 12.30 -15.34
CA ASN A 138 -22.08 11.76 -14.05
C ASN A 138 -20.59 11.96 -13.75
N ASN A 139 -19.81 12.52 -14.69
CA ASN A 139 -18.37 12.77 -14.55
C ASN A 139 -17.61 11.55 -14.01
N LEU A 140 -17.93 10.37 -14.55
CA LEU A 140 -17.37 9.09 -14.10
C LEU A 140 -15.88 8.98 -14.51
N PRO A 141 -15.00 8.45 -13.63
CA PRO A 141 -13.66 8.05 -14.03
C PRO A 141 -13.70 7.02 -15.17
N GLU A 142 -12.63 6.92 -15.96
CA GLU A 142 -12.57 6.08 -17.16
C GLU A 142 -12.93 4.60 -16.90
N ASP A 143 -12.45 4.07 -15.77
CA ASP A 143 -12.71 2.69 -15.34
C ASP A 143 -14.14 2.48 -14.82
N GLN A 144 -14.97 3.52 -14.74
CA GLN A 144 -16.38 3.45 -14.29
C GLN A 144 -17.38 3.83 -15.38
N LYS A 145 -16.93 4.38 -16.50
CA LYS A 145 -17.80 4.70 -17.64
C LYS A 145 -18.55 3.45 -18.12
N LYS A 146 -19.80 3.66 -18.52
CA LYS A 146 -20.61 2.63 -19.17
C LYS A 146 -20.11 2.40 -20.58
N ILE A 147 -19.93 1.13 -20.92
CA ILE A 147 -19.38 0.67 -22.20
C ILE A 147 -20.33 -0.35 -22.84
N VAL A 148 -20.09 -0.64 -24.12
CA VAL A 148 -20.90 -1.53 -24.93
C VAL A 148 -20.01 -2.57 -25.60
N ARG A 149 -20.42 -3.84 -25.48
CA ARG A 149 -20.05 -4.87 -26.43
C ARG A 149 -21.06 -4.86 -27.57
N ALA A 150 -20.56 -4.76 -28.79
CA ALA A 150 -21.40 -4.68 -29.98
C ALA A 150 -21.75 -6.07 -30.51
N HIS A 151 -23.04 -6.38 -30.53
CA HIS A 151 -23.60 -7.66 -30.96
C HIS A 151 -24.62 -7.40 -32.09
N VAL A 152 -24.43 -7.83 -33.34
CA VAL A 152 -23.37 -8.65 -33.97
C VAL A 152 -23.30 -8.24 -35.46
N LEU A 153 -22.15 -8.39 -36.13
CA LEU A 153 -22.05 -8.11 -37.58
C LEU A 153 -22.70 -9.21 -38.45
N ALA A 154 -22.34 -10.49 -38.25
CA ALA A 154 -22.87 -11.61 -39.03
C ALA A 154 -23.42 -12.74 -38.15
N TRP A 155 -24.60 -13.26 -38.50
CA TRP A 155 -25.30 -14.34 -37.79
C TRP A 155 -26.11 -15.20 -38.79
N HIS A 156 -26.77 -16.27 -38.34
CA HIS A 156 -27.40 -17.26 -39.21
C HIS A 156 -28.94 -17.20 -39.20
N GLY A 157 -29.56 -17.91 -40.14
CA GLY A 157 -30.98 -18.29 -40.12
C GLY A 157 -31.95 -17.11 -40.12
N GLY A 158 -33.03 -17.21 -39.33
CA GLY A 158 -34.07 -16.18 -39.24
C GLY A 158 -33.63 -14.84 -38.64
N GLN A 159 -32.37 -14.72 -38.24
CA GLN A 159 -31.79 -13.51 -37.65
C GLN A 159 -31.30 -12.52 -38.71
N GLN A 160 -31.17 -12.97 -39.95
CA GLN A 160 -30.79 -12.14 -41.09
C GLN A 160 -31.82 -12.25 -42.21
N PRO A 161 -32.09 -11.14 -42.92
CA PRO A 161 -33.13 -11.14 -43.92
C PRO A 161 -32.66 -11.88 -45.17
N ASN A 162 -33.44 -12.86 -45.66
CA ASN A 162 -33.11 -13.63 -46.87
C ASN A 162 -32.77 -12.74 -48.07
N TRP A 163 -33.43 -11.59 -48.21
CA TRP A 163 -33.18 -10.68 -49.33
C TRP A 163 -31.76 -10.13 -49.35
N PHE A 164 -31.05 -10.06 -48.23
CA PHE A 164 -29.63 -9.68 -48.19
C PHE A 164 -28.73 -10.66 -48.95
N PHE A 165 -29.17 -11.90 -49.10
CA PHE A 165 -28.43 -12.98 -49.76
C PHE A 165 -28.85 -13.22 -51.21
N CYS A 166 -29.81 -12.44 -51.71
CA CYS A 166 -30.31 -12.57 -53.06
C CYS A 166 -29.85 -11.42 -53.95
N ASP A 167 -29.84 -11.67 -55.24
CA ASP A 167 -29.53 -10.67 -56.24
C ASP A 167 -30.58 -9.58 -56.30
N GLY A 168 -30.08 -8.36 -56.42
CA GLY A 168 -30.86 -7.14 -56.34
C GLY A 168 -31.55 -6.90 -55.00
N PHE A 169 -31.22 -7.61 -53.92
CA PHE A 169 -31.87 -7.42 -52.62
C PHE A 169 -33.37 -7.77 -52.59
N VAL A 170 -33.77 -8.83 -53.31
CA VAL A 170 -35.15 -9.33 -53.34
C VAL A 170 -35.18 -10.83 -53.08
N TYR A 171 -36.04 -11.26 -52.16
CA TYR A 171 -36.29 -12.67 -51.91
C TYR A 171 -37.66 -13.08 -52.46
N ASP A 172 -37.66 -13.92 -53.49
CA ASP A 172 -38.84 -14.69 -53.93
C ASP A 172 -38.75 -16.08 -53.30
N ALA A 173 -39.72 -16.43 -52.45
CA ALA A 173 -39.74 -17.72 -51.78
C ALA A 173 -39.98 -18.89 -52.75
N ALA A 174 -40.61 -18.65 -53.91
CA ALA A 174 -40.86 -19.69 -54.91
C ALA A 174 -39.64 -19.97 -55.78
N ASN A 175 -38.91 -18.90 -56.16
CA ASN A 175 -37.73 -18.97 -57.01
C ASN A 175 -36.67 -18.00 -56.52
N PRO A 176 -35.98 -18.30 -55.40
CA PRO A 176 -35.00 -17.38 -54.85
C PRO A 176 -33.77 -17.27 -55.76
N ASP A 177 -33.43 -16.04 -56.13
CA ASP A 177 -32.25 -15.70 -56.93
C ASP A 177 -31.08 -15.40 -56.00
N TRP A 178 -30.38 -16.46 -55.57
CA TRP A 178 -29.29 -16.36 -54.59
C TRP A 178 -28.03 -15.76 -55.22
N ALA A 179 -27.39 -14.84 -54.49
CA ALA A 179 -26.13 -14.24 -54.91
C ALA A 179 -25.00 -15.27 -54.98
N SER A 180 -24.00 -15.02 -55.83
CA SER A 180 -22.83 -15.89 -55.88
C SER A 180 -21.95 -15.76 -54.62
N PRO A 181 -21.12 -16.76 -54.28
CA PRO A 181 -20.14 -16.65 -53.21
C PRO A 181 -19.25 -15.40 -53.32
N ASP A 182 -18.77 -15.07 -54.52
CA ASP A 182 -17.91 -13.91 -54.76
C ASP A 182 -18.63 -12.59 -54.51
N THR A 183 -19.87 -12.48 -55.00
CA THR A 183 -20.75 -11.33 -54.73
C THR A 183 -20.96 -11.17 -53.23
N MET A 184 -21.18 -12.28 -52.53
CA MET A 184 -21.52 -12.27 -51.12
C MET A 184 -20.32 -11.87 -50.25
N LEU A 185 -19.10 -12.31 -50.59
CA LEU A 185 -17.88 -11.88 -49.90
C LEU A 185 -17.66 -10.37 -50.01
N LYS A 186 -17.82 -9.80 -51.21
CA LYS A 186 -17.66 -8.35 -51.43
C LYS A 186 -18.77 -7.53 -50.78
N ARG A 187 -20.00 -8.03 -50.82
CA ARG A 187 -21.15 -7.39 -50.14
C ARG A 187 -20.97 -7.40 -48.62
N LEU A 188 -20.43 -8.48 -48.06
CA LEU A 188 -20.09 -8.57 -46.64
C LEU A 188 -18.97 -7.58 -46.26
N ASP A 189 -17.90 -7.49 -47.06
CA ASP A 189 -16.84 -6.50 -46.86
C ASP A 189 -17.40 -5.07 -46.89
N ASN A 190 -18.22 -4.74 -47.89
CA ASN A 190 -18.85 -3.42 -48.00
C ASN A 190 -19.74 -3.10 -46.79
N TYR A 191 -20.56 -4.05 -46.33
CA TYR A 191 -21.38 -3.89 -45.13
C TYR A 191 -20.52 -3.62 -43.89
N ILE A 192 -19.48 -4.42 -43.67
CA ILE A 192 -18.62 -4.29 -42.49
C ILE A 192 -17.85 -2.98 -42.54
N HIS A 193 -17.35 -2.55 -43.70
CA HIS A 193 -16.74 -1.23 -43.87
C HIS A 193 -17.68 -0.13 -43.39
N LEU A 194 -18.93 -0.11 -43.87
CA LEU A 194 -19.91 0.90 -43.50
C LEU A 194 -20.20 0.89 -41.99
N MET A 195 -20.32 -0.30 -41.40
CA MET A 195 -20.51 -0.48 -39.96
C MET A 195 -19.33 0.06 -39.15
N MET A 196 -18.10 -0.36 -39.48
CA MET A 196 -16.90 0.09 -38.76
C MET A 196 -16.73 1.60 -38.83
N ASN A 197 -16.93 2.19 -40.02
CA ASN A 197 -16.86 3.64 -40.21
C ASN A 197 -17.96 4.38 -39.42
N LYS A 198 -19.22 3.96 -39.55
CA LYS A 198 -20.37 4.60 -38.86
C LYS A 198 -20.18 4.63 -37.35
N TYR A 199 -19.69 3.55 -36.76
CA TYR A 199 -19.59 3.41 -35.31
C TYR A 199 -18.22 3.82 -34.72
N ALA A 200 -17.23 4.16 -35.55
CA ALA A 200 -15.91 4.59 -35.07
C ALA A 200 -15.97 5.80 -34.13
N ARG A 201 -16.95 6.70 -34.33
CA ARG A 201 -17.17 7.85 -33.43
C ARG A 201 -17.58 7.48 -31.99
N TYR A 202 -17.96 6.23 -31.75
CA TYR A 202 -18.32 5.71 -30.43
C TYR A 202 -17.24 4.77 -29.89
N SER A 203 -15.98 4.88 -30.35
CA SER A 203 -14.86 4.04 -29.89
C SER A 203 -14.57 4.12 -28.39
N ASP A 204 -14.99 5.21 -27.74
CA ASP A 204 -14.86 5.39 -26.28
C ASP A 204 -15.95 4.64 -25.49
N ILE A 205 -16.97 4.13 -26.18
CA ILE A 205 -18.11 3.41 -25.60
C ILE A 205 -18.11 1.96 -26.08
N ILE A 206 -18.01 1.73 -27.38
CA ILE A 206 -17.93 0.39 -27.96
C ILE A 206 -16.50 -0.12 -27.79
N VAL A 207 -16.34 -1.17 -27.00
CA VAL A 207 -15.01 -1.76 -26.69
C VAL A 207 -14.71 -3.00 -27.51
N SER A 208 -15.74 -3.69 -27.97
CA SER A 208 -15.63 -4.98 -28.64
C SER A 208 -16.77 -5.20 -29.65
N TRP A 209 -16.52 -6.06 -30.63
CA TRP A 209 -17.51 -6.53 -31.60
C TRP A 209 -17.54 -8.04 -31.65
N ASP A 210 -18.75 -8.60 -31.60
CA ASP A 210 -18.99 -9.93 -32.16
C ASP A 210 -19.05 -9.79 -33.68
N VAL A 211 -18.01 -10.29 -34.33
CA VAL A 211 -17.93 -10.26 -35.78
C VAL A 211 -18.83 -11.33 -36.38
N VAL A 212 -18.77 -12.54 -35.82
CA VAL A 212 -19.58 -13.68 -36.24
C VAL A 212 -20.19 -14.34 -35.01
N ASN A 213 -21.49 -14.62 -35.08
CA ASN A 213 -22.22 -15.37 -34.05
C ASN A 213 -22.71 -16.71 -34.60
N GLU A 214 -22.53 -17.78 -33.84
CA GLU A 214 -23.17 -19.10 -34.03
C GLU A 214 -23.10 -19.64 -35.47
N ALA A 215 -21.91 -19.70 -36.07
CA ALA A 215 -21.75 -20.10 -37.46
C ALA A 215 -21.67 -21.63 -37.65
N VAL A 216 -21.12 -22.33 -36.66
CA VAL A 216 -20.95 -23.79 -36.68
C VAL A 216 -22.22 -24.45 -36.16
N ASP A 217 -22.68 -25.51 -36.83
CA ASP A 217 -23.86 -26.25 -36.45
C ASP A 217 -23.54 -27.25 -35.33
N ASP A 218 -24.52 -27.49 -34.46
CA ASP A 218 -24.33 -28.37 -33.31
C ASP A 218 -24.21 -29.84 -33.70
N TYR A 219 -24.61 -30.27 -34.89
CA TYR A 219 -24.77 -31.70 -35.20
C TYR A 219 -23.59 -32.25 -35.96
N THR A 220 -23.22 -31.58 -37.05
CA THR A 220 -22.19 -32.04 -37.97
C THR A 220 -20.84 -31.38 -37.69
N GLY A 221 -20.84 -30.27 -36.95
CA GLY A 221 -19.69 -29.40 -36.76
C GLY A 221 -19.22 -28.76 -38.07
N GLN A 222 -20.09 -28.69 -39.09
CA GLN A 222 -19.86 -27.94 -40.31
C GLN A 222 -20.44 -26.53 -40.15
N VAL A 223 -20.23 -25.70 -41.16
CA VAL A 223 -20.95 -24.42 -41.22
C VAL A 223 -22.44 -24.72 -41.39
N ARG A 224 -23.28 -24.08 -40.57
CA ARG A 224 -24.75 -24.15 -40.70
C ARG A 224 -25.13 -23.89 -42.14
N ASN A 225 -25.96 -24.76 -42.73
CA ASN A 225 -26.32 -24.70 -44.15
C ASN A 225 -27.82 -24.93 -44.37
N ALA A 226 -28.27 -25.07 -45.62
CA ALA A 226 -29.68 -25.19 -45.95
C ALA A 226 -30.27 -26.60 -45.75
N ASP A 227 -29.42 -27.61 -45.67
CA ASP A 227 -29.80 -29.03 -45.63
C ASP A 227 -29.81 -29.57 -44.19
N ASP A 228 -29.28 -28.79 -43.24
CA ASP A 228 -29.22 -29.12 -41.82
C ASP A 228 -30.41 -28.58 -41.03
N PRO A 229 -30.74 -29.20 -39.88
CA PRO A 229 -31.81 -28.73 -38.99
C PRO A 229 -31.58 -27.30 -38.45
N GLN A 230 -30.34 -26.80 -38.48
CA GLN A 230 -29.97 -25.42 -38.16
C GLN A 230 -29.69 -24.63 -39.43
N VAL A 231 -30.76 -24.12 -40.04
CA VAL A 231 -30.70 -23.48 -41.36
C VAL A 231 -29.91 -22.17 -41.32
N SER A 232 -29.03 -21.97 -42.30
CA SER A 232 -28.36 -20.69 -42.55
C SER A 232 -28.27 -20.36 -44.02
N GLN A 233 -28.49 -19.08 -44.36
CA GLN A 233 -28.31 -18.56 -45.71
C GLN A 233 -26.83 -18.51 -46.08
N TRP A 234 -25.93 -18.28 -45.13
CA TRP A 234 -24.48 -18.33 -45.36
C TRP A 234 -24.06 -19.70 -45.89
N GLY A 235 -24.36 -20.78 -45.20
CA GLY A 235 -24.04 -22.12 -45.70
C GLY A 235 -24.88 -22.53 -46.91
N ARG A 236 -25.94 -21.81 -47.28
CA ARG A 236 -26.64 -22.00 -48.56
C ARG A 236 -25.85 -21.42 -49.73
N ILE A 237 -25.28 -20.22 -49.56
CA ILE A 237 -24.42 -19.57 -50.56
C ILE A 237 -23.10 -20.34 -50.69
N PHE A 238 -22.48 -20.69 -49.57
CA PHE A 238 -21.12 -21.21 -49.55
C PHE A 238 -21.03 -22.74 -49.59
N ARG A 239 -22.16 -23.46 -49.71
CA ARG A 239 -22.19 -24.94 -49.73
C ARG A 239 -21.23 -25.51 -50.77
N ARG A 240 -20.47 -26.54 -50.39
CA ARG A 240 -19.55 -27.29 -51.27
C ARG A 240 -19.85 -28.78 -51.28
N PRO A 241 -20.91 -29.22 -52.00
CA PRO A 241 -21.27 -30.64 -52.07
C PRO A 241 -20.17 -31.50 -52.70
N ASP A 242 -19.34 -30.89 -53.55
CA ASP A 242 -18.18 -31.53 -54.15
C ASP A 242 -17.09 -31.92 -53.14
N LEU A 243 -17.15 -31.39 -51.91
CA LEU A 243 -16.22 -31.69 -50.82
C LEU A 243 -16.83 -32.60 -49.74
N ASP A 244 -18.01 -33.18 -49.94
CA ASP A 244 -18.67 -34.01 -48.91
C ASP A 244 -17.85 -35.25 -48.49
N GLY A 245 -16.93 -35.70 -49.33
CA GLY A 245 -15.98 -36.77 -49.00
C GLY A 245 -14.79 -36.34 -48.11
N ASP A 246 -14.62 -35.05 -47.87
CA ASP A 246 -13.54 -34.46 -47.05
C ASP A 246 -14.11 -33.36 -46.13
N PRO A 247 -14.61 -33.73 -44.94
CA PRO A 247 -15.28 -32.80 -44.03
C PRO A 247 -14.43 -31.62 -43.57
N ASP A 248 -13.11 -31.77 -43.48
CA ASP A 248 -12.21 -30.70 -43.06
C ASP A 248 -11.95 -29.72 -44.22
N ALA A 249 -11.76 -30.23 -45.44
CA ALA A 249 -11.68 -29.38 -46.63
C ALA A 249 -13.00 -28.64 -46.91
N ARG A 250 -14.13 -29.33 -46.70
CA ARG A 250 -15.47 -28.72 -46.77
C ARG A 250 -15.60 -27.59 -45.74
N LEU A 251 -15.34 -27.87 -44.46
CA LEU A 251 -15.42 -26.87 -43.39
C LEU A 251 -14.55 -25.64 -43.71
N TYR A 252 -13.32 -25.86 -44.17
CA TYR A 252 -12.43 -24.77 -44.55
C TYR A 252 -13.00 -23.96 -45.71
N ALA A 253 -13.55 -24.60 -46.76
CA ALA A 253 -14.10 -23.89 -47.91
C ALA A 253 -15.39 -23.13 -47.56
N GLU A 254 -16.32 -23.76 -46.84
CA GLU A 254 -17.61 -23.18 -46.47
C GLU A 254 -17.48 -22.04 -45.45
N SER A 255 -16.41 -22.03 -44.64
CA SER A 255 -16.09 -20.96 -43.68
C SER A 255 -15.41 -19.72 -44.29
N ALA A 256 -15.30 -19.62 -45.61
CA ALA A 256 -14.65 -18.48 -46.28
C ALA A 256 -15.26 -17.12 -45.87
N TRP A 257 -16.58 -17.04 -45.70
CA TRP A 257 -17.26 -15.82 -45.28
C TRP A 257 -16.93 -15.41 -43.84
N ILE A 258 -16.63 -16.37 -42.95
CA ILE A 258 -16.22 -16.10 -41.56
C ILE A 258 -14.86 -15.40 -41.60
N ARG A 259 -13.90 -15.97 -42.36
CA ARG A 259 -12.57 -15.36 -42.55
C ARG A 259 -12.68 -13.95 -43.13
N GLN A 260 -13.50 -13.77 -44.16
CA GLN A 260 -13.76 -12.46 -44.75
C GLN A 260 -14.34 -11.48 -43.73
N ALA A 261 -15.28 -11.90 -42.88
CA ALA A 261 -15.88 -11.02 -41.89
C ALA A 261 -14.83 -10.43 -40.94
N PHE A 262 -13.94 -11.28 -40.41
CA PHE A 262 -12.85 -10.86 -39.52
C PHE A 262 -11.79 -10.02 -40.23
N GLU A 263 -11.38 -10.41 -41.44
CA GLU A 263 -10.44 -9.61 -42.24
C GLU A 263 -10.99 -8.21 -42.53
N SER A 264 -12.27 -8.13 -42.89
CA SER A 264 -12.95 -6.85 -43.14
C SER A 264 -13.04 -6.03 -41.85
N ALA A 265 -13.46 -6.64 -40.73
CA ALA A 265 -13.60 -5.95 -39.46
C ALA A 265 -12.26 -5.38 -38.97
N ARG A 266 -11.17 -6.15 -39.06
CA ARG A 266 -9.82 -5.67 -38.71
C ARG A 266 -9.34 -4.58 -39.66
N THR A 267 -9.51 -4.77 -40.97
CA THR A 267 -9.07 -3.80 -41.99
C THR A 267 -9.75 -2.45 -41.79
N TRP A 268 -11.08 -2.44 -41.66
CA TRP A 268 -11.85 -1.20 -41.64
C TRP A 268 -11.85 -0.51 -40.28
N SER A 269 -11.73 -1.26 -39.17
CA SER A 269 -11.49 -0.66 -37.85
C SER A 269 -10.15 0.08 -37.82
N ASN A 270 -9.08 -0.56 -38.30
CA ASN A 270 -7.75 0.06 -38.43
C ASN A 270 -7.78 1.29 -39.35
N ALA A 271 -8.47 1.21 -40.48
CA ALA A 271 -8.63 2.34 -41.41
C ALA A 271 -9.37 3.53 -40.76
N ALA A 272 -10.30 3.26 -39.83
CA ALA A 272 -10.97 4.27 -39.04
C ALA A 272 -10.14 4.78 -37.85
N GLY A 273 -8.94 4.25 -37.63
CA GLY A 273 -8.07 4.60 -36.49
C GLY A 273 -8.53 4.01 -35.16
N VAL A 274 -9.35 2.97 -35.18
CA VAL A 274 -9.92 2.31 -33.99
C VAL A 274 -9.46 0.86 -33.95
N HIS A 275 -8.94 0.41 -32.81
CA HIS A 275 -8.50 -0.97 -32.65
C HIS A 275 -9.43 -1.73 -31.69
N TRP A 276 -10.65 -2.02 -32.15
CA TRP A 276 -11.60 -2.82 -31.38
C TRP A 276 -11.12 -4.24 -31.18
N LYS A 277 -11.54 -4.84 -30.07
CA LYS A 277 -11.45 -6.29 -29.87
C LYS A 277 -12.51 -7.00 -30.72
N LEU A 278 -12.10 -8.02 -31.45
CA LEU A 278 -12.95 -8.77 -32.39
C LEU A 278 -13.16 -10.19 -31.88
N TYR A 279 -14.42 -10.59 -31.74
CA TYR A 279 -14.82 -11.88 -31.17
C TYR A 279 -15.59 -12.75 -32.16
N TYR A 280 -15.35 -14.05 -32.07
CA TYR A 280 -16.31 -15.07 -32.51
C TYR A 280 -17.16 -15.44 -31.29
N ASN A 281 -18.49 -15.34 -31.37
CA ASN A 281 -19.39 -15.64 -30.25
C ASN A 281 -20.25 -16.88 -30.55
N ASP A 282 -20.40 -17.79 -29.59
CA ASP A 282 -21.23 -18.98 -29.76
C ASP A 282 -21.72 -19.53 -28.42
N TYR A 283 -22.86 -20.22 -28.45
CA TYR A 283 -23.33 -20.93 -27.26
C TYR A 283 -22.55 -22.23 -27.09
N GLN A 284 -22.20 -22.45 -25.82
CA GLN A 284 -21.69 -23.70 -25.24
C GLN A 284 -21.04 -24.63 -26.24
N ASP A 285 -20.03 -24.07 -26.91
CA ASP A 285 -19.26 -24.68 -27.96
C ASP A 285 -18.32 -25.68 -27.30
N SER A 286 -18.93 -26.75 -26.84
CA SER A 286 -18.31 -27.85 -26.16
C SER A 286 -18.46 -29.03 -27.08
N ASN A 287 -17.42 -29.85 -27.19
CA ASN A 287 -17.61 -31.16 -27.77
C ASN A 287 -18.52 -31.93 -26.82
N LYS A 288 -19.80 -32.00 -27.15
CA LYS A 288 -20.70 -32.96 -26.54
C LYS A 288 -20.25 -34.35 -27.00
N LEU A 289 -20.70 -35.40 -26.33
CA LEU A 289 -20.29 -36.76 -26.66
C LEU A 289 -20.54 -37.16 -28.12
N TYR A 290 -21.45 -36.46 -28.81
CA TYR A 290 -21.96 -36.78 -30.13
C TYR A 290 -21.67 -35.70 -31.18
N GLU A 291 -21.11 -34.55 -30.82
CA GLU A 291 -20.84 -33.46 -31.76
C GLU A 291 -19.41 -32.94 -31.66
N PRO A 292 -18.76 -32.65 -32.79
CA PRO A 292 -17.39 -32.13 -32.81
C PRO A 292 -17.34 -30.59 -32.77
N LYS A 293 -18.41 -29.91 -32.32
CA LYS A 293 -18.62 -28.45 -32.51
C LYS A 293 -17.40 -27.62 -32.10
N MET A 294 -16.95 -27.71 -30.85
CA MET A 294 -15.78 -26.96 -30.36
C MET A 294 -14.54 -27.25 -31.20
N SER A 295 -14.22 -28.53 -31.41
CA SER A 295 -13.02 -28.89 -32.18
C SER A 295 -13.06 -28.38 -33.62
N GLN A 296 -14.24 -28.27 -34.22
CA GLN A 296 -14.40 -27.71 -35.56
C GLN A 296 -14.37 -26.18 -35.56
N THR A 297 -14.97 -25.53 -34.55
CA THR A 297 -14.83 -24.09 -34.36
C THR A 297 -13.37 -23.69 -34.21
N ILE A 298 -12.56 -24.44 -33.45
CA ILE A 298 -11.12 -24.22 -33.35
C ILE A 298 -10.45 -24.28 -34.74
N LYS A 299 -10.82 -25.23 -35.61
CA LYS A 299 -10.27 -25.30 -36.98
C LYS A 299 -10.71 -24.12 -37.84
N VAL A 300 -11.94 -23.65 -37.70
CA VAL A 300 -12.46 -22.47 -38.40
C VAL A 300 -11.70 -21.20 -37.99
N LEU A 301 -11.44 -21.04 -36.69
CA LEU A 301 -10.83 -19.83 -36.14
C LEU A 301 -9.31 -19.81 -36.25
N LYS A 302 -8.65 -20.98 -36.29
CA LYS A 302 -7.18 -21.07 -36.40
C LYS A 302 -6.57 -20.19 -37.51
N PRO A 303 -7.02 -20.24 -38.78
CA PRO A 303 -6.47 -19.38 -39.82
C PRO A 303 -6.76 -17.88 -39.60
N ILE A 304 -7.81 -17.52 -38.86
CA ILE A 304 -8.17 -16.13 -38.53
C ILE A 304 -7.23 -15.60 -37.44
N HIS A 305 -6.97 -16.42 -36.43
CA HIS A 305 -6.02 -16.15 -35.36
C HIS A 305 -4.59 -16.02 -35.90
N ASP A 306 -4.17 -16.94 -36.76
CA ASP A 306 -2.82 -16.90 -37.35
C ASP A 306 -2.61 -15.67 -38.25
N ALA A 307 -3.70 -15.07 -38.74
CA ALA A 307 -3.67 -13.81 -39.47
C ALA A 307 -3.73 -12.56 -38.58
N GLY A 308 -3.94 -12.69 -37.26
CA GLY A 308 -4.07 -11.57 -36.32
C GLY A 308 -5.42 -10.84 -36.38
N ASN A 309 -6.46 -11.48 -36.92
CA ASN A 309 -7.75 -10.84 -37.17
C ASN A 309 -8.80 -11.11 -36.07
N ILE A 310 -8.50 -11.95 -35.08
CA ILE A 310 -9.38 -12.25 -33.93
C ILE A 310 -8.60 -12.03 -32.64
N ASP A 311 -9.23 -11.37 -31.66
CA ASP A 311 -8.62 -11.12 -30.35
C ASP A 311 -9.21 -12.07 -29.29
N GLY A 312 -10.49 -12.41 -29.41
CA GLY A 312 -11.20 -13.12 -28.37
C GLY A 312 -12.17 -14.19 -28.86
N TYR A 313 -12.42 -15.16 -27.99
CA TYR A 313 -13.44 -16.18 -28.19
C TYR A 313 -14.59 -15.98 -27.18
N GLY A 314 -15.78 -15.67 -27.68
CA GLY A 314 -16.99 -15.43 -26.90
C GLY A 314 -17.71 -16.75 -26.57
N MET A 315 -17.63 -17.15 -25.30
CA MET A 315 -18.45 -18.20 -24.72
C MET A 315 -19.72 -17.58 -24.15
N GLN A 316 -20.88 -17.81 -24.80
CA GLN A 316 -22.15 -17.25 -24.31
C GLN A 316 -22.46 -17.69 -22.87
N GLY A 317 -22.02 -18.86 -22.44
CA GLY A 317 -22.16 -19.25 -21.03
C GLY A 317 -23.61 -19.46 -20.60
N ARG A 318 -24.45 -19.98 -21.49
CA ARG A 318 -25.81 -20.47 -21.17
C ARG A 318 -25.69 -21.79 -20.40
N LEU A 319 -25.58 -21.74 -19.08
CA LEU A 319 -25.25 -22.90 -18.24
C LEU A 319 -26.49 -23.44 -17.53
N ALA A 320 -26.39 -24.67 -17.03
CA ALA A 320 -27.22 -25.15 -15.94
C ALA A 320 -26.31 -25.50 -14.75
N TRP A 321 -26.84 -25.45 -13.51
CA TRP A 321 -26.04 -25.84 -12.34
C TRP A 321 -25.52 -27.29 -12.41
N ALA A 322 -26.10 -28.10 -13.28
CA ALA A 322 -25.79 -29.51 -13.47
C ALA A 322 -24.88 -29.81 -14.68
N TYR A 323 -24.81 -28.93 -15.69
CA TYR A 323 -24.05 -29.18 -16.92
C TYR A 323 -23.78 -27.89 -17.71
N PRO A 324 -22.63 -27.78 -18.41
CA PRO A 324 -21.45 -28.65 -18.35
C PRO A 324 -20.80 -28.65 -16.97
N SER A 325 -20.02 -29.68 -16.68
CA SER A 325 -19.20 -29.69 -15.47
C SER A 325 -18.11 -28.62 -15.53
N ILE A 326 -17.64 -28.17 -14.37
CA ILE A 326 -16.53 -27.20 -14.25
C ILE A 326 -15.29 -27.67 -15.02
N SER A 327 -14.97 -28.97 -14.99
CA SER A 327 -13.87 -29.55 -15.77
C SER A 327 -14.06 -29.43 -17.28
N GLN A 328 -15.29 -29.56 -17.79
CA GLN A 328 -15.59 -29.36 -19.21
C GLN A 328 -15.49 -27.88 -19.59
N LEU A 329 -15.92 -26.96 -18.71
CA LEU A 329 -15.76 -25.52 -18.92
C LEU A 329 -14.29 -25.13 -18.95
N LYS A 330 -13.46 -25.69 -18.06
CA LYS A 330 -12.00 -25.52 -18.08
C LYS A 330 -11.40 -25.97 -19.42
N ALA A 331 -11.78 -27.15 -19.90
CA ALA A 331 -11.31 -27.66 -21.19
C ALA A 331 -11.73 -26.77 -22.37
N GLN A 332 -12.93 -26.18 -22.32
CA GLN A 332 -13.39 -25.22 -23.33
C GLN A 332 -12.57 -23.93 -23.32
N ILE A 333 -12.32 -23.35 -22.14
CA ILE A 333 -11.46 -22.16 -21.97
C ILE A 333 -10.07 -22.45 -22.56
N GLU A 334 -9.46 -23.56 -22.18
CA GLU A 334 -8.13 -23.95 -22.66
C GLU A 334 -8.09 -24.18 -24.17
N ALA A 335 -9.16 -24.74 -24.76
CA ALA A 335 -9.25 -24.90 -26.21
C ALA A 335 -9.43 -23.55 -26.93
N GLY A 336 -10.32 -22.67 -26.45
CA GLY A 336 -10.53 -21.35 -27.05
C GLY A 336 -9.26 -20.49 -27.03
N LEU A 337 -8.47 -20.57 -25.95
CA LEU A 337 -7.18 -19.87 -25.83
C LEU A 337 -6.09 -20.37 -26.80
N THR A 338 -6.36 -21.40 -27.61
CA THR A 338 -5.46 -21.80 -28.71
C THR A 338 -5.66 -21.00 -30.00
N VAL A 339 -6.77 -20.25 -30.10
CA VAL A 339 -7.19 -19.47 -31.27
C VAL A 339 -7.68 -18.07 -30.92
N ALA A 340 -7.40 -17.61 -29.70
CA ALA A 340 -7.73 -16.27 -29.21
C ALA A 340 -6.78 -15.88 -28.07
N ASP A 341 -6.57 -14.58 -27.88
CA ASP A 341 -5.74 -14.06 -26.79
C ASP A 341 -6.47 -14.06 -25.44
N GLU A 342 -7.80 -14.01 -25.48
CA GLU A 342 -8.70 -14.03 -24.33
C GLU A 342 -10.03 -14.74 -24.62
N ILE A 343 -10.71 -15.13 -23.55
CA ILE A 343 -12.08 -15.64 -23.59
C ILE A 343 -13.01 -14.56 -23.04
N SER A 344 -14.07 -14.24 -23.76
CA SER A 344 -15.16 -13.41 -23.24
C SER A 344 -16.33 -14.29 -22.83
N ILE A 345 -16.82 -14.09 -21.61
CA ILE A 345 -18.09 -14.64 -21.13
C ILE A 345 -19.17 -13.63 -21.46
N THR A 346 -20.02 -13.98 -22.42
CA THR A 346 -20.71 -12.99 -23.23
C THR A 346 -22.21 -12.91 -23.02
N GLU A 347 -22.85 -13.93 -22.42
CA GLU A 347 -24.30 -13.96 -22.22
C GLU A 347 -24.66 -14.85 -21.00
N SER A 348 -23.80 -14.88 -19.97
CA SER A 348 -23.82 -16.03 -19.06
C SER A 348 -25.01 -16.04 -18.12
N ASP A 349 -25.67 -17.18 -18.03
CA ASP A 349 -26.71 -17.47 -17.07
C ASP A 349 -26.54 -18.89 -16.49
N ILE A 350 -27.19 -19.16 -15.36
CA ILE A 350 -27.13 -20.47 -14.71
C ILE A 350 -28.55 -20.94 -14.44
N ARG A 351 -29.10 -21.71 -15.37
CA ARG A 351 -30.43 -22.31 -15.25
C ARG A 351 -30.53 -23.20 -14.02
N SER A 352 -31.68 -23.13 -13.38
CA SER A 352 -32.00 -23.90 -12.17
C SER A 352 -32.92 -25.09 -12.44
N ASP A 353 -33.44 -25.19 -13.67
CA ASP A 353 -34.48 -26.15 -14.04
C ASP A 353 -33.98 -27.54 -14.44
N PHE A 354 -32.68 -27.70 -14.65
CA PHE A 354 -32.04 -28.97 -14.97
C PHE A 354 -31.32 -29.58 -13.76
N GLU A 355 -31.34 -30.90 -13.64
CA GLU A 355 -30.58 -31.67 -12.64
C GLU A 355 -29.75 -32.77 -13.34
N PRO A 356 -28.67 -33.28 -12.70
CA PRO A 356 -27.95 -34.45 -13.22
C PRO A 356 -28.92 -35.60 -13.44
N ASN A 357 -28.82 -36.24 -14.61
CA ASN A 357 -29.67 -37.38 -14.93
C ASN A 357 -29.08 -38.65 -14.29
N PRO A 358 -29.74 -39.27 -13.30
CA PRO A 358 -29.26 -40.52 -12.69
C PRO A 358 -29.28 -41.71 -13.66
N ASP A 359 -30.05 -41.60 -14.75
CA ASP A 359 -30.21 -42.64 -15.76
C ASP A 359 -29.21 -42.48 -16.92
N TYR A 360 -28.29 -41.52 -16.81
CA TYR A 360 -27.27 -41.28 -17.82
C TYR A 360 -26.21 -42.39 -17.85
N ASP A 361 -26.08 -43.03 -19.00
CA ASP A 361 -25.03 -44.00 -19.31
C ASP A 361 -24.03 -43.39 -20.31
N PRO A 362 -22.84 -42.96 -19.84
CA PRO A 362 -21.82 -42.36 -20.70
C PRO A 362 -21.21 -43.35 -21.71
N THR A 363 -21.50 -44.65 -21.59
CA THR A 363 -21.02 -45.69 -22.51
C THR A 363 -21.99 -45.97 -23.66
N GLN A 364 -23.25 -45.55 -23.50
CA GLN A 364 -24.25 -45.66 -24.56
C GLN A 364 -24.06 -44.50 -25.55
N PRO A 365 -24.17 -44.76 -26.86
CA PRO A 365 -24.09 -43.70 -27.85
C PRO A 365 -25.29 -42.77 -27.68
N THR A 366 -25.07 -41.55 -27.19
CA THR A 366 -26.06 -40.48 -27.32
C THR A 366 -26.26 -40.21 -28.80
N ARG A 367 -27.50 -40.34 -29.28
CA ARG A 367 -27.83 -40.14 -30.69
C ARG A 367 -29.00 -39.20 -30.84
N ARG A 368 -29.15 -38.68 -32.06
CA ARG A 368 -30.35 -37.96 -32.45
C ARG A 368 -31.57 -38.90 -32.40
N VAL A 369 -32.66 -38.41 -31.84
CA VAL A 369 -34.00 -39.00 -31.88
C VAL A 369 -34.66 -38.55 -33.18
N THR A 370 -35.16 -39.52 -33.92
CA THR A 370 -35.87 -39.35 -35.18
C THR A 370 -37.38 -39.43 -34.96
N GLU A 371 -38.16 -38.99 -35.95
CA GLU A 371 -39.62 -39.15 -35.91
C GLU A 371 -40.06 -40.62 -35.73
N ALA A 372 -39.25 -41.57 -36.21
CA ALA A 372 -39.49 -43.00 -36.02
C ALA A 372 -39.36 -43.45 -34.56
N ASP A 373 -38.47 -42.84 -33.79
CA ASP A 373 -38.27 -43.15 -32.36
C ASP A 373 -39.46 -42.64 -31.51
N GLY A 374 -40.10 -41.54 -31.91
CA GLY A 374 -41.33 -41.04 -31.30
C GLY A 374 -42.55 -41.95 -31.53
N ALA A 375 -42.50 -42.76 -32.60
CA ALA A 375 -43.57 -43.66 -33.01
C ALA A 375 -43.36 -45.12 -32.55
N ASP A 376 -42.22 -45.45 -31.95
CA ASP A 376 -41.90 -46.80 -31.49
C ASP A 376 -42.58 -47.12 -30.14
N PRO A 377 -43.57 -48.05 -30.09
CA PRO A 377 -44.24 -48.43 -28.86
C PRO A 377 -43.36 -49.21 -27.87
N ALA A 378 -42.19 -49.70 -28.29
CA ALA A 378 -41.19 -50.30 -27.41
C ALA A 378 -40.24 -49.25 -26.80
N HIS A 379 -40.23 -48.02 -27.34
CA HIS A 379 -39.46 -46.90 -26.82
C HIS A 379 -40.34 -46.15 -25.80
N GLU A 380 -40.28 -46.59 -24.54
CA GLU A 380 -41.02 -45.95 -23.45
C GLU A 380 -40.44 -44.55 -23.16
N TRP A 381 -41.02 -43.53 -23.76
CA TRP A 381 -40.74 -42.14 -23.41
C TRP A 381 -41.17 -41.88 -21.95
N PRO A 382 -40.32 -41.27 -21.12
CA PRO A 382 -40.71 -40.94 -19.76
C PRO A 382 -41.98 -40.07 -19.77
N THR A 383 -43.00 -40.48 -19.02
CA THR A 383 -44.32 -39.82 -19.00
C THR A 383 -44.34 -38.51 -18.21
N TYR A 384 -43.19 -38.08 -17.70
CA TYR A 384 -43.05 -36.90 -16.84
C TYR A 384 -42.12 -35.85 -17.47
N GLY A 385 -42.55 -34.58 -17.47
CA GLY A 385 -41.70 -33.43 -17.81
C GLY A 385 -41.33 -33.30 -19.29
N SER A 386 -40.18 -32.66 -19.58
CA SER A 386 -39.66 -32.40 -20.94
C SER A 386 -39.15 -33.66 -21.67
N CYS A 387 -39.40 -34.85 -21.12
CA CYS A 387 -38.95 -36.12 -21.69
C CYS A 387 -40.01 -36.81 -22.56
N SER A 388 -41.24 -36.28 -22.62
CA SER A 388 -42.22 -36.75 -23.60
C SER A 388 -41.91 -36.20 -24.99
N TRP A 389 -42.11 -37.04 -26.02
CA TRP A 389 -41.96 -36.67 -27.43
C TRP A 389 -42.79 -35.43 -27.79
N ASP A 390 -44.03 -35.37 -27.33
CA ASP A 390 -44.97 -34.28 -27.64
C ASP A 390 -44.52 -32.91 -27.08
N LEU A 391 -43.93 -32.88 -25.87
CA LEU A 391 -43.44 -31.64 -25.25
C LEU A 391 -42.13 -31.13 -25.88
N ARG A 392 -41.39 -31.97 -26.63
CA ARG A 392 -40.13 -31.59 -27.31
C ARG A 392 -40.33 -31.02 -28.70
N SER A 393 -41.33 -31.50 -29.44
CA SER A 393 -41.67 -30.92 -30.75
C SER A 393 -41.99 -29.42 -30.67
N ALA A 394 -42.41 -28.94 -29.49
CA ALA A 394 -42.77 -27.55 -29.22
C ALA A 394 -41.68 -26.69 -28.53
N ALA A 395 -40.57 -27.26 -28.01
CA ALA A 395 -39.66 -26.58 -27.08
C ALA A 395 -38.19 -26.49 -27.54
N ASN A 396 -37.94 -25.96 -28.74
CA ASN A 396 -36.60 -25.67 -29.32
C ASN A 396 -35.87 -26.82 -30.05
N GLY A 397 -36.57 -27.79 -30.63
CA GLY A 397 -35.98 -28.67 -31.66
C GLY A 397 -34.83 -29.58 -31.18
N ASN A 398 -34.69 -29.80 -29.87
CA ASN A 398 -33.63 -30.62 -29.30
C ASN A 398 -33.98 -32.12 -29.46
N THR A 399 -33.62 -32.66 -30.62
CA THR A 399 -33.92 -34.03 -31.06
C THR A 399 -32.86 -35.02 -30.58
N PHE A 400 -32.46 -35.05 -29.31
CA PHE A 400 -31.48 -36.03 -28.80
C PHE A 400 -32.10 -37.02 -27.84
N ASP A 401 -31.48 -38.19 -27.70
CA ASP A 401 -31.94 -39.23 -26.78
C ASP A 401 -31.80 -38.70 -25.35
N VAL A 402 -32.95 -38.49 -24.75
CA VAL A 402 -33.06 -37.87 -23.42
C VAL A 402 -33.28 -38.85 -22.32
N CYS A 403 -33.45 -40.11 -22.69
CA CYS A 403 -33.19 -41.21 -21.78
C CYS A 403 -31.68 -41.20 -21.45
N ASN A 404 -30.81 -40.87 -22.42
CA ASN A 404 -29.36 -40.82 -22.24
C ASN A 404 -28.70 -39.42 -22.40
N SER A 405 -29.28 -38.40 -21.77
CA SER A 405 -28.68 -37.05 -21.63
C SER A 405 -27.97 -36.90 -20.27
N PRO A 406 -26.84 -36.17 -20.14
CA PRO A 406 -26.17 -35.92 -18.85
C PRO A 406 -27.06 -35.19 -17.83
N VAL A 407 -28.03 -34.42 -18.31
CA VAL A 407 -29.00 -33.69 -17.49
C VAL A 407 -30.42 -33.95 -17.95
N ARG A 408 -31.35 -33.87 -17.01
CA ARG A 408 -32.80 -33.91 -17.24
C ARG A 408 -33.46 -32.72 -16.55
N ARG A 409 -34.63 -32.32 -17.04
CA ARG A 409 -35.39 -31.27 -16.36
C ARG A 409 -35.95 -31.81 -15.05
N ILE A 410 -35.95 -30.98 -14.00
CA ILE A 410 -36.51 -31.35 -12.69
C ILE A 410 -37.99 -31.71 -12.89
N PRO A 411 -38.48 -32.89 -12.44
CA PRO A 411 -39.84 -33.34 -12.73
C PRO A 411 -40.95 -32.40 -12.23
N ALA A 412 -40.70 -31.65 -11.15
CA ALA A 412 -41.63 -30.66 -10.62
C ALA A 412 -41.71 -29.36 -11.44
N TRP A 413 -40.80 -29.18 -12.41
CA TRP A 413 -40.66 -27.96 -13.20
C TRP A 413 -41.65 -27.96 -14.38
N GLY A 414 -42.70 -27.15 -14.26
CA GLY A 414 -43.78 -27.06 -15.25
C GLY A 414 -43.43 -26.21 -16.47
N THR A 415 -44.41 -25.99 -17.36
CA THR A 415 -44.27 -25.16 -18.57
C THR A 415 -44.49 -23.65 -18.32
N GLY A 416 -44.93 -23.25 -17.13
CA GLY A 416 -45.18 -21.85 -16.75
C GLY A 416 -44.05 -21.18 -15.95
N SER A 417 -44.34 -20.04 -15.32
CA SER A 417 -43.44 -19.40 -14.34
C SER A 417 -43.24 -20.35 -13.16
N ASN A 418 -41.99 -20.72 -12.87
CA ASN A 418 -41.65 -21.66 -11.79
C ASN A 418 -40.97 -20.96 -10.60
N ASP A 419 -41.28 -19.68 -10.39
CA ASP A 419 -40.55 -18.79 -9.46
C ASP A 419 -40.52 -19.32 -8.04
N ALA A 420 -41.61 -19.95 -7.56
CA ALA A 420 -41.65 -20.54 -6.22
C ALA A 420 -40.64 -21.70 -6.06
N LEU A 421 -40.46 -22.50 -7.11
CA LEU A 421 -39.50 -23.60 -7.13
C LEU A 421 -38.06 -23.08 -7.31
N ALA A 422 -37.87 -22.15 -8.26
CA ALA A 422 -36.59 -21.49 -8.52
C ALA A 422 -36.06 -20.70 -7.31
N ASN A 423 -36.95 -20.18 -6.47
CA ASN A 423 -36.64 -19.46 -5.24
C ASN A 423 -36.70 -20.35 -3.98
N SER A 424 -36.78 -21.68 -4.14
CA SER A 424 -36.70 -22.58 -2.98
C SER A 424 -35.24 -22.66 -2.48
N PRO A 425 -34.99 -22.72 -1.15
CA PRO A 425 -33.64 -22.73 -0.60
C PRO A 425 -32.72 -23.81 -1.16
N ASP A 426 -33.26 -24.99 -1.51
CA ASP A 426 -32.48 -26.11 -2.01
C ASP A 426 -32.06 -25.93 -3.47
N ILE A 427 -32.92 -25.36 -4.32
CA ILE A 427 -32.59 -25.02 -5.70
C ILE A 427 -31.61 -23.85 -5.75
N MET A 428 -31.85 -22.81 -4.95
CA MET A 428 -30.95 -21.67 -4.85
C MET A 428 -29.54 -22.08 -4.39
N ARG A 429 -29.42 -23.04 -3.46
CA ARG A 429 -28.12 -23.56 -3.02
C ARG A 429 -27.36 -24.26 -4.14
N LYS A 430 -28.03 -25.15 -4.90
CA LYS A 430 -27.41 -25.86 -6.03
C LYS A 430 -26.92 -24.90 -7.11
N GLN A 431 -27.73 -23.91 -7.46
CA GLN A 431 -27.36 -22.86 -8.39
C GLN A 431 -26.17 -22.04 -7.87
N ALA A 432 -26.19 -21.66 -6.59
CA ALA A 432 -25.14 -20.87 -5.95
C ALA A 432 -23.81 -21.63 -5.82
N ASP A 433 -23.85 -22.93 -5.52
CA ASP A 433 -22.65 -23.77 -5.42
C ASP A 433 -21.95 -23.88 -6.77
N PHE A 434 -22.71 -24.14 -7.83
CA PHE A 434 -22.17 -24.14 -9.19
C PHE A 434 -21.64 -22.75 -9.59
N ALA A 435 -22.39 -21.69 -9.28
CA ALA A 435 -21.93 -20.32 -9.54
C ALA A 435 -20.61 -20.00 -8.81
N ALA A 436 -20.46 -20.45 -7.57
CA ALA A 436 -19.23 -20.28 -6.81
C ALA A 436 -18.06 -20.99 -7.51
N ASP A 437 -18.22 -22.25 -7.90
CA ASP A 437 -17.17 -23.01 -8.58
C ASP A 437 -16.84 -22.46 -9.97
N TRP A 438 -17.86 -21.96 -10.68
CA TRP A 438 -17.68 -21.29 -11.97
C TRP A 438 -16.87 -20.01 -11.82
N MET A 439 -17.21 -19.15 -10.86
CA MET A 439 -16.44 -17.93 -10.61
C MET A 439 -15.02 -18.22 -10.12
N ASP A 440 -14.82 -19.25 -9.29
CA ASP A 440 -13.49 -19.65 -8.85
C ASP A 440 -12.63 -20.12 -10.04
N LEU A 441 -13.22 -20.86 -11.00
CA LEU A 441 -12.56 -21.21 -12.26
C LEU A 441 -12.23 -19.96 -13.08
N LEU A 442 -13.16 -19.03 -13.27
CA LEU A 442 -12.92 -17.81 -14.04
C LEU A 442 -11.82 -16.94 -13.43
N LEU A 443 -11.79 -16.79 -12.10
CA LEU A 443 -10.73 -16.06 -11.39
C LEU A 443 -9.35 -16.71 -11.57
N SER A 444 -9.27 -18.05 -11.68
CA SER A 444 -8.02 -18.73 -12.00
C SER A 444 -7.43 -18.40 -13.38
N TYR A 445 -8.24 -17.79 -14.26
CA TYR A 445 -7.85 -17.30 -15.59
C TYR A 445 -8.07 -15.78 -15.73
N LYS A 446 -8.10 -15.00 -14.64
CA LYS A 446 -8.45 -13.56 -14.66
C LYS A 446 -7.63 -12.68 -15.63
N ASP A 447 -6.39 -13.05 -15.93
CA ASP A 447 -5.58 -12.35 -16.94
C ASP A 447 -5.98 -12.67 -18.40
N LYS A 448 -6.90 -13.61 -18.59
CA LYS A 448 -7.33 -14.20 -19.87
C LYS A 448 -8.84 -14.24 -20.05
N ILE A 449 -9.61 -13.82 -19.05
CA ILE A 449 -11.07 -13.85 -19.03
C ILE A 449 -11.58 -12.41 -18.96
N VAL A 450 -12.61 -12.11 -19.73
CA VAL A 450 -13.45 -10.93 -19.58
C VAL A 450 -14.90 -11.38 -19.42
N ILE A 451 -15.68 -10.79 -18.51
CA ILE A 451 -17.13 -11.05 -18.44
C ILE A 451 -17.85 -9.84 -19.03
N ASP A 452 -18.06 -9.87 -20.34
CA ASP A 452 -18.78 -8.80 -21.00
C ASP A 452 -20.25 -8.79 -20.60
N ASP A 453 -20.90 -9.96 -20.43
CA ASP A 453 -22.26 -10.00 -19.91
C ASP A 453 -22.56 -11.23 -19.03
N TRP A 454 -23.22 -10.95 -17.91
CA TRP A 454 -23.92 -11.91 -17.07
C TRP A 454 -25.42 -11.58 -17.09
N ASP A 455 -26.21 -12.48 -17.65
CA ASP A 455 -27.65 -12.31 -17.79
C ASP A 455 -28.35 -12.55 -16.44
N GLY A 456 -28.71 -11.44 -15.78
CA GLY A 456 -29.32 -11.49 -14.47
C GLY A 456 -29.89 -10.14 -14.06
N THR A 457 -30.88 -9.60 -14.78
CA THR A 457 -31.55 -8.34 -14.37
C THR A 457 -33.09 -8.36 -14.35
N SER A 458 -33.82 -9.17 -15.14
CA SER A 458 -35.27 -9.42 -14.88
C SER A 458 -35.89 -10.54 -15.73
N ASP A 459 -36.89 -11.26 -15.18
CA ASP A 459 -37.58 -12.42 -15.81
C ASP A 459 -38.74 -12.05 -16.76
N SER A 460 -39.22 -10.80 -16.74
CA SER A 460 -40.54 -10.53 -17.35
C SER A 460 -40.57 -10.56 -18.89
N ASN A 461 -39.44 -10.32 -19.57
CA ASN A 461 -39.36 -10.15 -21.03
C ASN A 461 -38.17 -10.88 -21.69
N THR A 462 -37.51 -11.81 -20.99
CA THR A 462 -36.37 -12.57 -21.53
C THR A 462 -36.76 -14.04 -21.77
N PHE A 463 -35.97 -14.74 -22.56
CA PHE A 463 -36.12 -16.19 -22.80
C PHE A 463 -35.93 -17.01 -21.51
N ASN A 464 -35.37 -16.41 -20.44
CA ASN A 464 -35.10 -17.05 -19.15
C ASN A 464 -36.29 -17.08 -18.18
N ARG A 465 -37.43 -16.47 -18.55
CA ARG A 465 -38.63 -16.30 -17.71
C ARG A 465 -39.11 -17.57 -16.99
N SER A 466 -38.90 -18.75 -17.58
CA SER A 466 -39.38 -20.03 -17.03
C SER A 466 -38.30 -20.90 -16.41
N ASP A 467 -37.03 -20.49 -16.47
CA ASP A 467 -35.88 -21.40 -16.33
C ASP A 467 -35.06 -21.12 -15.05
N GLY A 468 -35.45 -20.08 -14.30
CA GLY A 468 -34.90 -19.76 -12.98
C GLY A 468 -33.45 -19.29 -13.00
N ALA A 469 -32.95 -18.82 -14.14
CA ALA A 469 -31.53 -18.61 -14.39
C ALA A 469 -30.92 -17.36 -13.70
N GLN A 470 -31.77 -16.51 -13.14
CA GLN A 470 -31.39 -15.18 -12.66
C GLN A 470 -30.71 -15.19 -11.30
N LEU A 471 -29.88 -14.18 -11.05
CA LEU A 471 -29.35 -13.83 -9.72
C LEU A 471 -30.37 -13.15 -8.81
N TRP A 472 -31.55 -12.81 -9.33
CA TRP A 472 -32.62 -12.11 -8.62
C TRP A 472 -33.91 -12.92 -8.62
N SER A 473 -34.71 -12.78 -7.58
CA SER A 473 -35.91 -13.59 -7.35
C SER A 473 -37.11 -13.22 -8.22
N GLY A 474 -37.11 -12.04 -8.85
CA GLY A 474 -38.24 -11.51 -9.61
C GLY A 474 -39.44 -11.07 -8.76
N GLN A 475 -39.35 -11.15 -7.43
CA GLN A 475 -40.43 -10.80 -6.50
C GLN A 475 -40.52 -9.27 -6.27
N SER A 476 -41.55 -8.79 -5.56
CA SER A 476 -41.67 -7.37 -5.20
C SER A 476 -40.44 -6.90 -4.42
N GLY A 477 -39.71 -5.91 -4.95
CA GLY A 477 -38.41 -5.47 -4.41
C GLY A 477 -37.20 -6.18 -5.03
N ASN A 478 -37.43 -7.17 -5.90
CA ASN A 478 -36.46 -7.96 -6.66
C ASN A 478 -35.28 -8.49 -5.82
N ALA A 479 -35.57 -9.19 -4.71
CA ALA A 479 -34.56 -9.67 -3.78
C ALA A 479 -33.52 -10.61 -4.42
N GLU A 480 -32.30 -10.59 -3.87
CA GLU A 480 -31.14 -11.34 -4.32
C GLU A 480 -31.32 -12.85 -4.08
N LYS A 481 -30.82 -13.66 -5.00
CA LYS A 481 -30.67 -15.10 -4.78
C LYS A 481 -29.34 -15.43 -4.12
N TYR A 482 -29.21 -16.67 -3.62
CA TYR A 482 -27.95 -17.19 -3.09
C TYR A 482 -26.81 -17.13 -4.11
N SER A 483 -27.12 -17.28 -5.39
CA SER A 483 -26.15 -17.16 -6.49
C SER A 483 -25.53 -15.76 -6.58
N PHE A 484 -26.27 -14.69 -6.26
CA PHE A 484 -25.69 -13.34 -6.15
C PHE A 484 -24.57 -13.31 -5.09
N PHE A 485 -24.84 -13.85 -3.90
CA PHE A 485 -23.86 -13.86 -2.81
C PHE A 485 -22.66 -14.78 -3.10
N ALA A 486 -22.89 -15.89 -3.79
CA ALA A 486 -21.83 -16.78 -4.27
C ALA A 486 -20.89 -16.09 -5.25
N VAL A 487 -21.46 -15.37 -6.23
CA VAL A 487 -20.72 -14.58 -7.23
C VAL A 487 -19.99 -13.43 -6.55
N VAL A 488 -20.67 -12.57 -5.80
CA VAL A 488 -20.02 -11.39 -5.20
C VAL A 488 -18.97 -11.75 -4.13
N GLY A 489 -19.10 -12.93 -3.51
CA GLY A 489 -18.15 -13.44 -2.53
C GLY A 489 -16.92 -14.13 -3.12
N ALA A 490 -16.89 -14.46 -4.42
CA ALA A 490 -15.79 -15.22 -5.02
C ALA A 490 -14.42 -14.53 -4.92
N PRO A 491 -14.29 -13.22 -5.22
CA PRO A 491 -13.01 -12.53 -5.08
C PRO A 491 -12.47 -12.53 -3.64
N ALA A 492 -13.36 -12.50 -2.65
CA ALA A 492 -12.96 -12.56 -1.25
C ALA A 492 -12.47 -13.96 -0.84
N ARG A 493 -13.06 -15.03 -1.42
CA ARG A 493 -12.58 -16.41 -1.24
C ARG A 493 -11.24 -16.64 -1.90
N GLU A 494 -11.05 -16.18 -3.13
CA GLU A 494 -9.76 -16.25 -3.83
C GLU A 494 -8.65 -15.57 -3.02
N LYS A 495 -8.87 -14.32 -2.59
CA LYS A 495 -7.91 -13.58 -1.73
C LYS A 495 -7.67 -14.29 -0.40
N MET A 496 -8.66 -14.99 0.15
CA MET A 496 -8.49 -15.80 1.35
C MET A 496 -7.54 -16.98 1.10
N HIS A 497 -7.76 -17.71 0.00
CA HIS A 497 -6.92 -18.82 -0.41
C HIS A 497 -5.46 -18.36 -0.57
N ASP A 498 -5.23 -17.25 -1.28
CA ASP A 498 -3.90 -16.66 -1.44
C ASP A 498 -3.26 -16.24 -0.11
N ALA A 499 -4.04 -15.64 0.78
CA ALA A 499 -3.56 -15.25 2.11
C ALA A 499 -3.19 -16.47 2.97
N ILE A 500 -3.93 -17.58 2.87
CA ILE A 500 -3.61 -18.85 3.54
C ILE A 500 -2.32 -19.44 2.96
N VAL A 501 -2.18 -19.50 1.63
CA VAL A 501 -0.95 -19.98 0.97
C VAL A 501 0.25 -19.14 1.39
N ARG A 502 0.10 -17.81 1.43
CA ARG A 502 1.13 -16.89 1.91
C ARG A 502 1.48 -17.15 3.38
N ALA A 503 0.49 -17.41 4.23
CA ALA A 503 0.73 -17.72 5.65
C ALA A 503 1.47 -19.05 5.81
N ASP A 504 1.08 -20.09 5.07
CA ASP A 504 1.66 -21.42 5.14
C ASP A 504 3.10 -21.48 4.58
N ALA A 505 3.48 -20.52 3.74
CA ALA A 505 4.84 -20.38 3.22
C ALA A 505 5.83 -19.69 4.20
N LEU A 506 5.35 -19.13 5.31
CA LEU A 506 6.19 -18.40 6.27
C LEU A 506 6.86 -19.35 7.27
N ASP A 507 8.14 -19.09 7.57
CA ASP A 507 8.86 -19.80 8.62
C ASP A 507 8.59 -19.16 9.99
N PRO A 508 7.88 -19.84 10.91
CA PRO A 508 7.55 -19.30 12.24
C PRO A 508 8.77 -18.89 13.06
N HIS A 509 9.92 -19.55 12.85
CA HIS A 509 11.13 -19.31 13.64
C HIS A 509 11.78 -17.95 13.37
N GLN A 510 11.38 -17.27 12.28
CA GLN A 510 11.88 -15.94 11.96
C GLN A 510 11.18 -14.82 12.73
N PHE A 511 10.06 -15.10 13.39
CA PHE A 511 9.17 -14.10 13.97
C PHE A 511 9.05 -14.23 15.49
N THR A 512 8.58 -13.18 16.14
CA THR A 512 8.26 -13.23 17.57
C THR A 512 7.05 -14.13 17.82
N ALA A 513 7.06 -14.86 18.93
CA ALA A 513 5.96 -15.76 19.29
C ALA A 513 4.59 -15.04 19.33
N ALA A 514 4.56 -13.80 19.82
CA ALA A 514 3.34 -13.01 19.90
C ALA A 514 2.79 -12.59 18.52
N SER A 515 3.66 -12.18 17.58
CA SER A 515 3.20 -11.81 16.23
C SER A 515 2.81 -13.04 15.42
N TRP A 516 3.55 -14.13 15.56
CA TRP A 516 3.19 -15.40 14.94
C TRP A 516 1.86 -15.96 15.44
N GLN A 517 1.59 -15.89 16.74
CA GLN A 517 0.31 -16.36 17.29
C GLN A 517 -0.89 -15.64 16.65
N ARG A 518 -0.79 -14.33 16.39
CA ARG A 518 -1.84 -13.58 15.68
C ARG A 518 -2.07 -14.11 14.27
N VAL A 519 -1.01 -14.44 13.54
CA VAL A 519 -1.10 -15.07 12.21
C VAL A 519 -1.73 -16.45 12.32
N ALA A 520 -1.31 -17.28 13.28
CA ALA A 520 -1.85 -18.62 13.48
C ALA A 520 -3.36 -18.58 13.79
N ASP A 521 -3.80 -17.68 14.67
CA ASP A 521 -5.21 -17.51 15.02
C ASP A 521 -6.03 -17.01 13.82
N ALA A 522 -5.54 -16.00 13.11
CA ALA A 522 -6.21 -15.46 11.92
C ALA A 522 -6.26 -16.50 10.77
N ARG A 523 -5.19 -17.29 10.60
CA ARG A 523 -5.12 -18.37 9.60
C ARG A 523 -6.07 -19.49 9.95
N SER A 524 -6.22 -19.83 11.23
CA SER A 524 -7.22 -20.80 11.71
C SER A 524 -8.65 -20.32 11.41
N ALA A 525 -8.96 -19.05 11.70
CA ALA A 525 -10.25 -18.45 11.38
C ALA A 525 -10.54 -18.42 9.87
N ALA A 526 -9.55 -18.07 9.04
CA ALA A 526 -9.66 -18.11 7.59
C ALA A 526 -9.88 -19.55 7.08
N ALA A 527 -9.10 -20.52 7.57
CA ALA A 527 -9.25 -21.93 7.18
C ALA A 527 -10.62 -22.52 7.53
N ALA A 528 -11.28 -22.01 8.58
CA ALA A 528 -12.65 -22.42 8.92
C ALA A 528 -13.70 -21.90 7.91
N LEU A 529 -13.37 -20.89 7.11
CA LEU A 529 -14.30 -20.23 6.18
C LEU A 529 -13.96 -20.46 4.70
N VAL A 530 -12.71 -20.79 4.36
CA VAL A 530 -12.22 -20.83 2.97
C VAL A 530 -13.04 -21.75 2.05
N ASN A 531 -13.54 -22.88 2.59
CA ASN A 531 -14.35 -23.85 1.85
C ASN A 531 -15.85 -23.75 2.20
N VAL A 532 -16.28 -22.70 2.90
CA VAL A 532 -17.68 -22.50 3.27
C VAL A 532 -18.40 -21.78 2.15
N ARG A 533 -19.50 -22.38 1.68
CA ARG A 533 -20.37 -21.78 0.66
C ARG A 533 -21.09 -20.55 1.19
N ILE A 534 -21.19 -19.52 0.35
CA ILE A 534 -21.69 -18.20 0.71
C ILE A 534 -23.07 -18.00 0.08
N TYR A 535 -24.08 -17.79 0.93
CA TYR A 535 -25.47 -17.62 0.49
C TYR A 535 -26.12 -16.33 0.99
N THR A 536 -25.40 -15.52 1.76
CA THR A 536 -25.90 -14.29 2.38
C THR A 536 -24.80 -13.23 2.45
N ILE A 537 -25.21 -11.98 2.67
CA ILE A 537 -24.28 -10.87 2.88
C ILE A 537 -23.41 -11.07 4.12
N ASP A 538 -23.93 -11.70 5.19
CA ASP A 538 -23.14 -12.02 6.38
C ASP A 538 -22.00 -13.00 6.06
N GLY A 539 -22.24 -13.96 5.16
CA GLY A 539 -21.20 -14.86 4.67
C GLY A 539 -20.11 -14.12 3.88
N VAL A 540 -20.51 -13.20 2.99
CA VAL A 540 -19.57 -12.33 2.25
C VAL A 540 -18.74 -11.49 3.22
N ASN A 541 -19.38 -10.88 4.22
CA ASN A 541 -18.74 -10.05 5.23
C ASN A 541 -17.78 -10.87 6.11
N ALA A 542 -18.16 -12.08 6.52
CA ALA A 542 -17.33 -12.97 7.32
C ALA A 542 -16.05 -13.36 6.57
N VAL A 543 -16.17 -13.76 5.30
CA VAL A 543 -15.02 -14.10 4.45
C VAL A 543 -14.12 -12.88 4.25
N THR A 544 -14.71 -11.73 3.89
CA THR A 544 -13.96 -10.48 3.70
C THR A 544 -13.20 -10.07 4.97
N ALA A 545 -13.86 -10.14 6.13
CA ALA A 545 -13.25 -9.79 7.42
C ALA A 545 -12.11 -10.75 7.79
N ALA A 546 -12.29 -12.06 7.60
CA ALA A 546 -11.26 -13.06 7.88
C ALA A 546 -10.05 -12.91 6.95
N THR A 547 -10.26 -12.67 5.64
CA THR A 547 -9.20 -12.36 4.68
C THR A 547 -8.42 -11.11 5.09
N GLY A 548 -9.13 -10.04 5.47
CA GLY A 548 -8.52 -8.79 5.94
C GLY A 548 -7.74 -8.96 7.24
N ALA A 549 -8.26 -9.74 8.19
CA ALA A 549 -7.60 -10.04 9.45
C ALA A 549 -6.30 -10.84 9.24
N LEU A 550 -6.34 -11.88 8.41
CA LEU A 550 -5.15 -12.68 8.08
C LEU A 550 -4.10 -11.84 7.34
N THR A 551 -4.52 -11.08 6.31
CA THR A 551 -3.61 -10.18 5.58
C THR A 551 -2.96 -9.15 6.51
N SER A 552 -3.73 -8.58 7.44
CA SER A 552 -3.23 -7.63 8.43
C SER A 552 -2.26 -8.29 9.40
N ALA A 553 -2.57 -9.49 9.90
CA ALA A 553 -1.69 -10.24 10.80
C ALA A 553 -0.35 -10.56 10.13
N ILE A 554 -0.37 -11.00 8.87
CA ILE A 554 0.85 -11.28 8.09
C ILE A 554 1.67 -9.99 7.90
N ASN A 555 1.03 -8.88 7.54
CA ASN A 555 1.72 -7.60 7.33
C ASN A 555 2.26 -6.98 8.63
N GLN A 556 1.74 -7.41 9.79
CA GLN A 556 2.18 -7.00 11.13
C GLN A 556 3.08 -8.06 11.81
N LEU A 557 3.68 -8.97 11.02
CA LEU A 557 4.70 -9.87 11.53
C LEU A 557 5.93 -9.09 11.98
N GLU A 558 6.44 -9.47 13.13
CA GLU A 558 7.59 -8.83 13.76
C GLU A 558 8.68 -9.87 13.94
N ARG A 559 9.87 -9.55 13.48
CA ARG A 559 11.06 -10.33 13.80
C ARG A 559 11.59 -9.98 15.19
N PRO A 560 12.30 -10.90 15.87
CA PRO A 560 12.95 -10.56 17.13
C PRO A 560 14.02 -9.49 16.89
N PHE A 561 13.92 -8.40 17.64
CA PHE A 561 14.97 -7.39 17.74
C PHE A 561 15.81 -7.71 18.96
N THR A 562 17.12 -7.85 18.80
CA THR A 562 17.99 -8.28 19.91
C THR A 562 19.07 -7.26 20.17
N HIS A 563 19.23 -6.94 21.45
CA HIS A 563 20.48 -6.39 21.95
C HIS A 563 21.47 -7.56 22.09
N VAL A 564 22.66 -7.42 21.50
CA VAL A 564 23.67 -8.48 21.43
C VAL A 564 24.89 -8.04 22.24
N GLY A 565 25.21 -8.77 23.31
CA GLY A 565 26.38 -8.49 24.16
C GLY A 565 26.02 -7.86 25.51
N THR A 566 26.83 -6.90 25.96
CA THR A 566 26.73 -6.29 27.30
C THR A 566 25.67 -5.20 27.37
N ASN A 567 24.81 -5.24 28.39
CA ASN A 567 23.78 -4.22 28.66
C ASN A 567 24.30 -2.78 28.51
N PRO A 568 23.42 -1.81 28.24
CA PRO A 568 23.80 -0.40 28.18
C PRO A 568 24.62 0.02 29.40
N ALA A 569 25.68 0.79 29.19
CA ALA A 569 26.56 1.26 30.26
C ALA A 569 26.46 2.78 30.41
N ILE A 570 26.66 3.27 31.64
CA ILE A 570 26.75 4.70 31.94
C ILE A 570 28.20 5.04 32.25
N SER A 571 28.71 6.11 31.64
CA SER A 571 30.00 6.73 31.99
C SER A 571 29.81 8.16 32.51
N GLY A 572 30.78 8.66 33.26
CA GLY A 572 30.74 9.98 33.91
C GLY A 572 30.70 9.89 35.44
N PRO A 573 31.16 10.93 36.17
CA PRO A 573 31.20 10.88 37.63
C PRO A 573 29.80 11.08 38.23
N ALA A 574 29.46 10.30 39.26
CA ALA A 574 28.21 10.42 40.01
C ALA A 574 28.26 11.62 40.98
N LYS A 575 28.21 12.83 40.43
CA LYS A 575 28.38 14.09 41.16
C LYS A 575 27.44 15.14 40.60
N VAL A 576 26.79 15.91 41.46
CA VAL A 576 25.93 17.01 41.02
C VAL A 576 26.70 17.96 40.09
N GLY A 577 26.07 18.35 38.98
CA GLY A 577 26.63 19.18 37.92
C GLY A 577 27.44 18.42 36.86
N ALA A 578 27.74 17.14 37.06
CA ALA A 578 28.42 16.32 36.06
C ALA A 578 27.45 15.71 35.04
N THR A 579 27.95 15.47 33.82
CA THR A 579 27.20 14.81 32.75
C THR A 579 27.49 13.32 32.71
N LEU A 580 26.43 12.52 32.77
CA LEU A 580 26.44 11.09 32.49
C LEU A 580 26.19 10.84 31.01
N THR A 581 26.87 9.86 30.41
CA THR A 581 26.74 9.50 28.99
C THR A 581 26.37 8.03 28.84
N VAL A 582 25.42 7.72 27.97
CA VAL A 582 25.01 6.35 27.65
C VAL A 582 25.93 5.74 26.60
N HIS A 583 26.35 4.50 26.84
CA HIS A 583 26.89 3.60 25.84
C HIS A 583 25.83 2.53 25.56
N PRO A 584 25.07 2.62 24.45
CA PRO A 584 23.83 1.85 24.26
C PRO A 584 24.03 0.36 23.96
N GLY A 585 25.28 -0.11 23.84
CA GLY A 585 25.59 -1.48 23.43
C GLY A 585 25.39 -1.72 21.93
N ASN A 586 25.36 -2.98 21.52
CA ASN A 586 25.21 -3.38 20.12
C ASN A 586 23.81 -3.96 19.88
N TRP A 587 23.09 -3.40 18.90
CA TRP A 587 21.73 -3.82 18.56
C TRP A 587 21.73 -4.45 17.18
N GLN A 588 20.95 -5.52 17.00
CA GLN A 588 20.80 -6.18 15.72
C GLN A 588 19.32 -6.43 15.39
N PRO A 589 18.94 -6.28 14.11
CA PRO A 589 19.79 -5.90 12.96
C PRO A 589 19.90 -4.39 12.74
N GLN A 590 21.08 -3.92 12.29
CA GLN A 590 21.33 -2.52 11.92
C GLN A 590 20.67 -2.12 10.58
N PRO A 591 20.42 -0.81 10.32
CA PRO A 591 20.46 0.30 11.29
C PRO A 591 19.34 0.20 12.34
N VAL A 592 19.56 0.80 13.52
CA VAL A 592 18.60 0.87 14.64
C VAL A 592 18.27 2.31 14.99
N THR A 593 17.02 2.57 15.37
CA THR A 593 16.63 3.81 16.04
C THR A 593 16.61 3.58 17.55
N LEU A 594 17.35 4.39 18.31
CA LEU A 594 17.44 4.29 19.76
C LEU A 594 16.70 5.44 20.44
N SER A 595 15.99 5.14 21.51
CA SER A 595 15.45 6.11 22.47
C SER A 595 15.92 5.79 23.88
N TYR A 596 15.93 6.82 24.73
CA TYR A 596 16.46 6.73 26.09
C TYR A 596 15.43 7.23 27.10
N GLN A 597 15.48 6.68 28.31
CA GLN A 597 14.77 7.22 29.47
C GLN A 597 15.65 7.04 30.71
N TRP A 598 15.98 8.14 31.37
CA TRP A 598 16.76 8.12 32.62
C TRP A 598 15.85 7.94 33.84
N TYR A 599 16.39 7.30 34.88
CA TYR A 599 15.70 6.98 36.12
C TYR A 599 16.51 7.41 37.33
N ARG A 600 15.84 7.94 38.35
CA ARG A 600 16.37 8.24 39.69
C ARG A 600 15.76 7.26 40.67
N SER A 601 16.59 6.41 41.29
CA SER A 601 16.13 5.39 42.25
C SER A 601 14.96 4.55 41.72
N GLY A 602 15.04 4.17 40.43
CA GLY A 602 14.02 3.39 39.73
C GLY A 602 12.80 4.19 39.21
N GLN A 603 12.65 5.47 39.55
CA GLN A 603 11.58 6.34 39.06
C GLN A 603 12.01 7.14 37.83
N ALA A 604 11.15 7.24 36.82
CA ALA A 604 11.49 7.96 35.59
C ALA A 604 11.71 9.45 35.88
N ILE A 605 12.80 10.01 35.35
CA ILE A 605 13.06 11.44 35.41
C ILE A 605 12.38 12.07 34.20
N GLU A 606 11.36 12.88 34.44
CA GLU A 606 10.57 13.52 33.39
C GLU A 606 11.46 14.37 32.46
N GLY A 607 11.26 14.22 31.14
CA GLY A 607 12.03 14.94 30.11
C GLY A 607 13.46 14.46 29.88
N ALA A 608 14.00 13.56 30.72
CA ALA A 608 15.34 13.03 30.57
C ALA A 608 15.38 11.87 29.56
N THR A 609 15.38 12.21 28.26
CA THR A 609 15.31 11.25 27.14
C THR A 609 16.50 11.30 26.18
N GLY A 610 17.53 12.10 26.50
CA GLY A 610 18.75 12.21 25.71
C GLY A 610 19.75 11.08 25.96
N ALA A 611 20.72 10.92 25.05
CA ALA A 611 21.86 10.01 25.22
C ALA A 611 22.84 10.47 26.34
N THR A 612 22.62 11.65 26.90
CA THR A 612 23.36 12.21 28.03
C THR A 612 22.40 12.80 29.05
N TYR A 613 22.78 12.81 30.33
CA TYR A 613 22.01 13.42 31.42
C TYR A 613 22.93 14.18 32.37
N THR A 614 22.64 15.46 32.60
CA THR A 614 23.40 16.27 33.57
C THR A 614 22.75 16.15 34.93
N LEU A 615 23.52 15.67 35.90
CA LEU A 615 23.08 15.46 37.28
C LEU A 615 22.69 16.78 37.93
N VAL A 616 21.46 16.85 38.43
CA VAL A 616 20.91 18.02 39.12
C VAL A 616 20.92 17.82 40.63
N ASP A 617 20.65 18.90 41.36
CA ASP A 617 20.65 18.90 42.83
C ASP A 617 19.68 17.87 43.44
N ALA A 618 18.56 17.60 42.76
CA ALA A 618 17.57 16.61 43.15
C ALA A 618 18.04 15.14 42.98
N ASP A 619 19.16 14.90 42.28
CA ASP A 619 19.75 13.57 42.14
C ASP A 619 20.65 13.20 43.33
N ALA A 620 21.06 14.18 44.15
CA ALA A 620 21.96 13.94 45.28
C ALA A 620 21.39 12.88 46.24
N GLY A 621 22.24 11.95 46.66
CA GLY A 621 21.85 10.81 47.51
C GLY A 621 21.12 9.68 46.77
N SER A 622 20.78 9.84 45.49
CA SER A 622 20.14 8.81 44.67
C SER A 622 21.15 8.10 43.76
N ARG A 623 20.73 6.98 43.18
CA ARG A 623 21.42 6.30 42.08
C ARG A 623 20.69 6.53 40.78
N ILE A 624 21.42 6.60 39.68
CA ILE A 624 20.88 6.85 38.34
C ILE A 624 21.03 5.60 37.48
N SER A 625 20.02 5.30 36.67
CA SER A 625 20.08 4.28 35.61
C SER A 625 19.40 4.80 34.34
N VAL A 626 19.62 4.10 33.22
CA VAL A 626 18.99 4.43 31.94
C VAL A 626 18.39 3.18 31.30
N ALA A 627 17.21 3.31 30.70
CA ALA A 627 16.66 2.33 29.78
C ALA A 627 16.92 2.79 28.34
N VAL A 628 17.40 1.87 27.49
CA VAL A 628 17.62 2.08 26.06
C VAL A 628 16.65 1.19 25.30
N THR A 629 15.80 1.80 24.47
CA THR A 629 14.86 1.07 23.62
C THR A 629 15.32 1.15 22.17
N GLY A 630 15.54 -0.01 21.55
CA GLY A 630 15.83 -0.12 20.14
C GLY A 630 14.59 -0.48 19.32
N SER A 631 14.40 0.21 18.20
CA SER A 631 13.28 0.00 17.29
C SER A 631 13.70 -0.03 15.82
N LYS A 632 12.98 -0.83 15.02
CA LYS A 632 13.16 -0.95 13.58
C LYS A 632 11.85 -1.46 12.94
N PRO A 633 11.40 -0.91 11.79
CA PRO A 633 10.23 -1.42 11.08
C PRO A 633 10.35 -2.93 10.78
N GLY A 634 9.29 -3.69 11.06
CA GLY A 634 9.26 -5.16 10.92
C GLY A 634 9.92 -5.93 12.06
N TYR A 635 10.32 -5.26 13.15
CA TYR A 635 10.90 -5.87 14.34
C TYR A 635 10.19 -5.41 15.62
N ALA A 636 9.97 -6.32 16.55
CA ALA A 636 9.41 -5.97 17.86
C ALA A 636 10.45 -5.18 18.67
N SER A 637 10.09 -3.99 19.16
CA SER A 637 11.05 -3.17 19.92
C SER A 637 11.51 -3.88 21.19
N ALA A 638 12.79 -3.74 21.52
CA ALA A 638 13.39 -4.32 22.71
C ALA A 638 14.00 -3.22 23.59
N THR A 639 13.95 -3.42 24.92
CA THR A 639 14.45 -2.44 25.88
C THR A 639 15.42 -3.11 26.85
N GLU A 640 16.58 -2.50 27.01
CA GLU A 640 17.61 -2.94 27.95
C GLU A 640 17.91 -1.84 28.96
N LYS A 641 18.15 -2.22 30.22
CA LYS A 641 18.49 -1.30 31.30
C LYS A 641 19.97 -1.37 31.66
N SER A 642 20.56 -0.23 31.93
CA SER A 642 21.90 -0.15 32.50
C SER A 642 21.92 -0.62 33.95
N HIS A 643 23.12 -0.93 34.44
CA HIS A 643 23.37 -0.92 35.88
C HIS A 643 23.21 0.49 36.45
N GLU A 644 22.96 0.57 37.75
CA GLU A 644 22.89 1.84 38.47
C GLU A 644 24.29 2.44 38.68
N THR A 645 24.39 3.77 38.63
CA THR A 645 25.61 4.49 39.02
C THR A 645 25.93 4.31 40.51
N GLY A 646 27.12 4.79 40.92
CA GLY A 646 27.36 5.15 42.31
C GLY A 646 26.35 6.18 42.83
N VAL A 647 26.27 6.34 44.17
CA VAL A 647 25.42 7.37 44.79
C VAL A 647 25.94 8.74 44.40
N VAL A 648 25.03 9.60 43.93
CA VAL A 648 25.37 10.96 43.51
C VAL A 648 25.72 11.82 44.73
N VAL A 649 26.93 12.40 44.74
CA VAL A 649 27.43 13.23 45.85
C VAL A 649 27.44 14.73 45.53
N ARG A 650 27.37 15.57 46.59
CA ARG A 650 27.62 17.02 46.53
C ARG A 650 29.10 17.32 46.77
N LEU A 651 29.62 18.42 46.22
CA LEU A 651 30.87 19.02 46.70
C LEU A 651 30.64 19.76 48.01
N ALA A 652 31.65 19.76 48.88
CA ALA A 652 31.70 20.69 50.01
C ALA A 652 31.80 22.15 49.50
N PRO A 653 31.21 23.14 50.19
CA PRO A 653 31.46 24.56 49.92
C PRO A 653 32.96 24.86 50.03
N GLY A 654 33.50 25.71 49.15
CA GLY A 654 34.90 26.15 49.27
C GLY A 654 35.10 27.20 50.37
N PRO A 655 36.36 27.53 50.74
CA PRO A 655 36.66 28.55 51.74
C PRO A 655 36.20 29.93 51.27
N ILE A 656 35.56 30.67 52.17
CA ILE A 656 35.10 32.03 51.92
C ILE A 656 36.03 32.99 52.67
N VAL A 657 36.54 34.02 51.99
CA VAL A 657 37.31 35.08 52.61
C VAL A 657 36.35 35.96 53.42
N ASP A 658 36.54 36.01 54.73
CA ASP A 658 35.70 36.78 55.64
C ASP A 658 36.27 38.18 55.86
N THR A 659 37.49 38.26 56.39
CA THR A 659 38.18 39.54 56.67
C THR A 659 39.61 39.51 56.13
N VAL A 660 40.04 40.60 55.50
CA VAL A 660 41.45 40.85 55.11
C VAL A 660 41.90 42.14 55.79
N THR A 661 43.03 42.11 56.49
CA THR A 661 43.65 43.32 57.06
C THR A 661 45.15 43.28 56.83
N SER A 662 45.71 44.39 56.34
CA SER A 662 47.14 44.53 56.05
C SER A 662 47.71 45.74 56.75
N THR A 663 48.94 45.65 57.23
CA THR A 663 49.68 46.78 57.79
C THR A 663 51.16 46.56 57.53
N SER A 664 51.86 47.63 57.18
CA SER A 664 53.33 47.64 57.07
C SER A 664 53.87 48.75 57.96
N SER A 665 55.04 48.53 58.55
CA SER A 665 55.66 49.46 59.50
C SER A 665 57.16 49.58 59.25
N ALA A 666 57.65 50.81 59.35
CA ALA A 666 59.07 51.13 59.41
C ALA A 666 59.55 51.45 60.84
N ASP A 667 58.76 51.13 61.87
CA ASP A 667 59.03 51.45 63.28
C ASP A 667 59.97 50.44 63.97
N HIS A 668 60.61 49.54 63.21
CA HIS A 668 61.79 48.79 63.65
C HIS A 668 61.63 47.85 64.88
N GLY A 669 60.39 47.64 65.36
CA GLY A 669 60.05 46.85 66.56
C GLY A 669 58.93 45.82 66.38
N GLY A 670 58.46 45.60 65.15
CA GLY A 670 57.38 44.69 64.77
C GLY A 670 56.08 45.40 64.37
N VAL A 671 55.25 44.74 63.57
CA VAL A 671 54.05 45.29 62.93
C VAL A 671 52.77 44.65 63.46
N ALA A 672 51.78 45.48 63.80
CA ALA A 672 50.46 45.02 64.24
C ALA A 672 49.38 45.42 63.23
N THR A 673 48.46 44.51 62.92
CA THR A 673 47.31 44.79 62.06
C THR A 673 46.39 45.87 62.64
N ALA A 674 45.57 46.49 61.79
CA ALA A 674 44.54 47.45 62.22
C ALA A 674 43.56 46.82 63.20
N THR A 675 42.74 45.87 62.74
CA THR A 675 41.95 44.91 63.54
C THR A 675 41.42 43.80 62.64
N VAL A 676 41.40 42.55 63.10
CA VAL A 676 40.74 41.39 62.46
C VAL A 676 39.55 40.94 63.32
N SER A 677 38.45 40.59 62.66
CA SER A 677 37.34 39.84 63.25
C SER A 677 37.25 38.49 62.55
N ALA A 678 36.83 37.45 63.28
CA ALA A 678 36.66 36.10 62.77
C ALA A 678 35.68 35.34 63.66
N GLU A 679 34.94 34.38 63.11
CA GLU A 679 34.06 33.52 63.88
C GLU A 679 34.82 32.36 64.55
N ALA A 680 34.19 31.71 65.52
CA ALA A 680 34.76 30.50 66.11
C ALA A 680 34.80 29.39 65.05
N GLY A 681 35.97 28.80 64.84
CA GLY A 681 36.22 27.79 63.82
C GLY A 681 36.98 28.31 62.61
N ASP A 682 37.00 29.62 62.36
CA ASP A 682 37.67 30.21 61.20
C ASP A 682 39.18 29.95 61.23
N LEU A 683 39.74 29.75 60.02
CA LEU A 683 41.17 29.70 59.82
C LEU A 683 41.69 31.13 59.65
N LEU A 684 42.67 31.53 60.45
CA LEU A 684 43.42 32.75 60.24
C LEU A 684 44.78 32.42 59.64
N VAL A 685 45.15 33.11 58.57
CA VAL A 685 46.47 33.01 57.96
C VAL A 685 47.12 34.39 57.95
N ALA A 686 48.32 34.48 58.53
CA ALA A 686 49.14 35.68 58.54
C ALA A 686 50.28 35.52 57.53
N TYR A 687 50.24 36.33 56.49
CA TYR A 687 51.29 36.48 55.49
C TYR A 687 52.21 37.59 55.96
N VAL A 688 53.44 37.23 56.30
CA VAL A 688 54.44 38.14 56.84
C VAL A 688 55.54 38.31 55.81
N ALA A 689 56.02 39.53 55.66
CA ALA A 689 57.17 39.88 54.86
C ALA A 689 58.04 40.84 55.67
N SER A 690 59.35 40.71 55.61
CA SER A 690 60.26 41.47 56.46
C SER A 690 61.62 41.66 55.81
N ASP A 691 62.25 42.80 56.04
CA ASP A 691 63.62 43.08 55.61
C ASP A 691 64.68 42.46 56.55
N SER A 692 65.93 42.47 56.11
CA SER A 692 67.08 41.95 56.83
C SER A 692 68.41 42.62 56.41
N PRO A 693 69.52 42.37 57.14
CA PRO A 693 70.85 42.73 56.66
C PRO A 693 71.15 42.08 55.31
N HIS A 694 71.81 42.80 54.40
CA HIS A 694 72.12 42.35 53.03
C HIS A 694 72.93 41.03 52.92
N ASP A 695 73.45 40.49 54.03
CA ASP A 695 74.24 39.26 54.09
C ASP A 695 73.58 38.09 54.87
N GLY A 696 72.30 38.19 55.26
CA GLY A 696 71.57 37.07 55.89
C GLY A 696 70.05 37.26 55.98
N GLY A 697 69.28 36.17 55.98
CA GLY A 697 67.81 36.22 56.01
C GLY A 697 67.20 36.54 57.39
N GLN A 698 65.90 36.87 57.42
CA GLN A 698 65.13 37.20 58.63
C GLN A 698 64.25 36.03 59.10
N THR A 699 63.77 36.10 60.34
CA THR A 699 62.67 35.25 60.85
C THR A 699 61.72 36.04 61.71
N SER A 700 60.42 35.77 61.65
CA SER A 700 59.41 36.44 62.47
C SER A 700 58.73 35.51 63.48
N THR A 701 58.03 36.10 64.44
CA THR A 701 57.08 35.45 65.34
C THR A 701 55.73 36.14 65.21
N VAL A 702 54.63 35.38 65.19
CA VAL A 702 53.27 35.93 65.12
C VAL A 702 52.53 35.66 66.42
N SER A 703 51.88 36.69 66.97
CA SER A 703 51.14 36.61 68.22
C SER A 703 49.90 37.52 68.20
N GLY A 704 48.93 37.25 69.08
CA GLY A 704 47.70 38.05 69.20
C GLY A 704 46.43 37.20 69.19
N GLY A 705 45.34 37.77 69.71
CA GLY A 705 44.01 37.13 69.75
C GLY A 705 43.86 35.90 70.63
N GLY A 706 44.80 35.62 71.53
CA GLY A 706 44.78 34.39 72.34
C GLY A 706 44.97 33.12 71.52
N LEU A 707 45.40 33.26 70.25
CA LEU A 707 45.58 32.15 69.33
C LEU A 707 46.97 31.51 69.47
N THR A 708 47.04 30.22 69.16
CA THR A 708 48.32 29.54 68.93
C THR A 708 48.65 29.63 67.44
N TRP A 709 49.68 30.41 67.11
CA TRP A 709 50.17 30.58 65.75
C TRP A 709 51.27 29.57 65.43
N THR A 710 51.14 28.92 64.28
CA THR A 710 52.07 27.91 63.78
C THR A 710 52.61 28.35 62.42
N LEU A 711 53.92 28.25 62.21
CA LEU A 711 54.55 28.54 60.92
C LEU A 711 54.14 27.46 59.91
N ALA A 712 53.56 27.88 58.78
CA ALA A 712 53.21 27.03 57.66
C ALA A 712 54.37 26.94 56.65
N GLY A 713 55.06 28.05 56.38
CA GLY A 713 56.20 28.07 55.47
C GLY A 713 57.02 29.36 55.54
N ARG A 714 58.29 29.28 55.14
CA ARG A 714 59.24 30.39 55.13
C ARG A 714 60.16 30.31 53.92
N ALA A 715 60.35 31.44 53.25
CA ALA A 715 61.40 31.67 52.27
C ALA A 715 62.28 32.83 52.78
N ASN A 716 63.56 32.57 53.01
CA ASN A 716 64.52 33.55 53.54
C ASN A 716 65.95 33.24 53.07
N ALA A 717 66.07 32.65 51.88
CA ALA A 717 67.37 32.32 51.29
C ALA A 717 67.99 33.51 50.52
N ALA A 718 67.17 34.47 50.09
CA ALA A 718 67.62 35.83 49.77
C ALA A 718 67.49 36.72 51.02
N PRO A 719 68.17 37.88 51.10
CA PRO A 719 67.91 38.87 52.14
C PRO A 719 66.41 39.17 52.25
N GLY A 720 65.96 39.43 53.47
CA GLY A 720 64.55 39.48 53.86
C GLY A 720 64.01 38.13 54.33
N ALA A 721 62.69 38.08 54.47
CA ALA A 721 61.93 36.85 54.63
C ALA A 721 60.46 37.04 54.26
N ALA A 722 59.92 36.07 53.54
CA ALA A 722 58.50 35.86 53.37
C ALA A 722 58.09 34.64 54.22
N GLU A 723 57.04 34.79 55.02
CA GLU A 723 56.53 33.74 55.90
C GLU A 723 55.01 33.66 55.82
N VAL A 724 54.49 32.46 56.05
CA VAL A 724 53.07 32.20 56.23
C VAL A 724 52.87 31.51 57.56
N TRP A 725 52.01 32.07 58.39
CA TRP A 725 51.61 31.53 59.69
C TRP A 725 50.12 31.24 59.69
N THR A 726 49.70 30.22 60.42
CA THR A 726 48.30 29.84 60.54
C THR A 726 47.91 29.69 61.99
N ALA A 727 46.66 30.04 62.29
CA ALA A 727 46.01 29.79 63.56
C ALA A 727 44.54 29.47 63.33
N ARG A 728 43.90 28.78 64.28
CA ARG A 728 42.45 28.57 64.26
C ARG A 728 41.81 29.33 65.39
N ALA A 729 40.78 30.12 65.09
CA ALA A 729 39.98 30.80 66.09
C ALA A 729 39.18 29.76 66.89
N THR A 730 39.58 29.45 68.12
CA THR A 730 38.81 28.55 69.00
C THR A 730 37.58 29.23 69.59
N THR A 731 37.59 30.57 69.61
CA THR A 731 36.47 31.45 69.96
C THR A 731 36.43 32.62 68.98
N ALA A 732 35.27 33.25 68.81
CA ALA A 732 35.14 34.40 67.93
C ALA A 732 36.07 35.56 68.35
N LEU A 733 36.72 36.18 67.37
CA LEU A 733 37.59 37.34 67.54
C LEU A 733 36.80 38.59 67.17
N ASN A 734 36.84 39.60 68.03
CA ASN A 734 36.19 40.88 67.78
C ASN A 734 37.24 41.98 67.78
N ARG A 735 37.47 42.60 66.61
CA ARG A 735 38.34 43.77 66.46
C ARG A 735 39.73 43.58 67.09
N THR A 736 40.32 42.41 66.89
CA THR A 736 41.56 41.97 67.54
C THR A 736 42.79 42.36 66.71
N LYS A 737 43.90 42.73 67.34
CA LYS A 737 45.17 42.96 66.63
C LYS A 737 46.05 41.72 66.63
N ILE A 738 46.63 41.42 65.48
CA ILE A 738 47.65 40.38 65.31
C ILE A 738 48.97 41.06 65.01
N THR A 739 50.04 40.62 65.67
CA THR A 739 51.36 41.25 65.61
C THR A 739 52.38 40.26 65.07
N ALA A 740 53.11 40.65 64.03
CA ALA A 740 54.37 40.03 63.64
C ALA A 740 55.54 40.79 64.27
N ARG A 741 56.57 40.05 64.69
CA ARG A 741 57.84 40.62 65.16
C ARG A 741 59.00 39.82 64.60
N GLY A 742 59.85 40.48 63.83
CA GLY A 742 61.14 40.02 63.37
C GLY A 742 62.09 39.77 64.53
N THR A 743 62.98 38.80 64.33
CA THR A 743 63.96 38.38 65.33
C THR A 743 65.15 39.32 65.35
N MET A 744 65.53 39.85 64.19
CA MET A 744 66.46 40.99 64.07
C MET A 744 65.67 42.29 64.12
N LYS A 745 66.09 43.20 64.99
CA LYS A 745 65.49 44.52 65.19
C LYS A 745 65.98 45.51 64.13
N ASN A 746 65.24 46.60 63.95
CA ASN A 746 65.58 47.68 63.02
C ASN A 746 65.42 47.35 61.54
N TRP A 747 64.46 46.49 61.22
CA TRP A 747 64.07 46.17 59.84
C TRP A 747 62.58 46.37 59.65
N ASP A 748 62.18 46.67 58.42
CA ASP A 748 60.80 46.93 58.05
C ASP A 748 60.02 45.61 57.96
N GLU A 749 58.74 45.67 58.30
CA GLU A 749 57.89 44.48 58.31
C GLU A 749 56.48 44.79 57.79
N SER A 750 55.89 43.82 57.12
CA SER A 750 54.51 43.81 56.69
C SER A 750 53.82 42.55 57.15
N ILE A 751 52.57 42.70 57.58
CA ILE A 751 51.67 41.60 57.90
C ILE A 751 50.34 41.81 57.21
N THR A 752 49.87 40.78 56.53
CA THR A 752 48.49 40.66 56.06
C THR A 752 47.86 39.46 56.75
N VAL A 753 46.74 39.66 57.44
CA VAL A 753 45.97 38.58 58.06
C VAL A 753 44.66 38.41 57.32
N ILE A 754 44.36 37.17 56.94
CA ILE A 754 43.13 36.78 56.28
C ILE A 754 42.41 35.73 57.13
N ALA A 755 41.13 35.97 57.42
CA ALA A 755 40.24 34.99 58.03
C ALA A 755 39.43 34.26 56.94
N TYR A 756 39.37 32.94 57.01
CA TYR A 756 38.64 32.08 56.09
C TYR A 756 37.57 31.27 56.81
N GLN A 757 36.32 31.47 56.40
CA GLN A 757 35.19 30.61 56.76
C GLN A 757 35.23 29.33 55.96
N HIS A 758 34.71 28.26 56.57
CA HIS A 758 34.64 26.92 55.96
C HIS A 758 36.00 26.35 55.53
N SER A 759 37.12 26.82 56.09
CA SER A 759 38.43 26.25 55.78
C SER A 759 38.85 25.16 56.76
N ASN A 760 39.27 24.03 56.21
CA ASN A 760 39.81 22.91 56.97
C ASN A 760 41.29 23.07 57.34
N GLY A 761 41.96 24.14 56.89
CA GLY A 761 43.35 24.46 57.24
C GLY A 761 44.18 24.85 56.03
N VAL A 762 45.50 24.82 56.21
CA VAL A 762 46.46 24.98 55.12
C VAL A 762 46.90 23.61 54.58
N GLY A 763 47.05 23.52 53.26
CA GLY A 763 47.44 22.30 52.55
C GLY A 763 48.92 22.32 52.16
N ALA A 764 49.20 22.12 50.87
CA ALA A 764 50.56 22.22 50.35
C ALA A 764 51.16 23.62 50.61
N VAL A 765 52.48 23.66 50.80
CA VAL A 765 53.27 24.89 50.97
C VAL A 765 54.53 24.77 50.12
N VAL A 766 54.87 25.81 49.37
CA VAL A 766 56.05 25.85 48.50
C VAL A 766 56.79 27.18 48.71
N THR A 767 58.11 27.13 48.78
CA THR A 767 58.97 28.29 48.99
C THR A 767 59.88 28.49 47.79
N ALA A 768 60.18 29.74 47.45
CA ALA A 768 61.11 30.11 46.40
C ALA A 768 61.86 31.39 46.77
N SER A 769 63.16 31.41 46.52
CA SER A 769 63.99 32.61 46.69
C SER A 769 64.97 32.72 45.52
N SER A 770 65.31 33.94 45.15
CA SER A 770 66.32 34.20 44.13
C SER A 770 67.00 35.55 44.37
N ASP A 771 68.30 35.62 44.13
CA ASP A 771 69.06 36.89 44.18
C ASP A 771 68.78 37.79 42.96
N ARG A 772 68.15 37.24 41.91
CA ARG A 772 67.79 37.98 40.70
C ARG A 772 66.74 37.24 39.88
N GLY A 773 65.54 37.78 39.73
CA GLY A 773 64.57 37.19 38.81
C GLY A 773 63.16 37.71 38.92
N LYS A 774 62.24 37.04 38.24
CA LYS A 774 60.80 37.24 38.44
C LYS A 774 60.33 36.34 39.57
N PRO A 775 59.59 36.85 40.58
CA PRO A 775 58.94 36.01 41.56
C PRO A 775 58.11 34.93 40.88
N THR A 776 58.39 33.67 41.19
CA THR A 776 57.62 32.53 40.67
C THR A 776 57.81 31.30 41.55
N ALA A 777 56.72 30.56 41.77
CA ALA A 777 56.74 29.21 42.32
C ALA A 777 55.50 28.43 41.87
N ARG A 778 55.57 27.10 41.94
CA ARG A 778 54.48 26.20 41.54
C ARG A 778 54.12 25.25 42.67
N LEU A 779 52.84 25.21 43.02
CA LEU A 779 52.24 24.36 44.05
C LEU A 779 51.21 23.41 43.40
N THR A 780 51.07 22.20 43.90
CA THR A 780 50.00 21.27 43.48
C THR A 780 49.00 21.12 44.62
N THR A 781 47.72 21.42 44.36
CA THR A 781 46.67 21.37 45.39
C THR A 781 46.43 19.94 45.88
N THR A 782 46.15 19.79 47.16
CA THR A 782 45.83 18.53 47.82
C THR A 782 44.32 18.31 47.95
N ALA A 783 43.51 19.37 47.81
CA ALA A 783 42.04 19.28 47.81
C ALA A 783 41.38 20.02 46.64
N ALA A 784 40.13 19.66 46.35
CA ALA A 784 39.27 20.44 45.45
C ALA A 784 38.82 21.73 46.14
N ASN A 785 38.31 22.70 45.38
CA ASN A 785 37.80 24.00 45.88
C ASN A 785 38.78 24.80 46.76
N SER A 786 40.10 24.60 46.61
CA SER A 786 41.12 25.27 47.42
C SER A 786 41.57 26.60 46.81
N TRP A 787 41.94 27.57 47.66
CA TRP A 787 42.65 28.78 47.20
C TRP A 787 44.16 28.56 47.26
N VAL A 788 44.91 29.30 46.45
CA VAL A 788 46.38 29.40 46.62
C VAL A 788 46.74 30.86 46.81
N TYR A 789 47.40 31.17 47.91
CA TYR A 789 47.91 32.49 48.28
C TYR A 789 49.43 32.46 48.33
N ALA A 790 50.07 33.62 48.21
CA ALA A 790 51.49 33.79 48.42
C ALA A 790 51.82 35.07 49.18
N SER A 791 52.84 34.99 50.06
CA SER A 791 53.53 36.14 50.65
C SER A 791 54.87 36.33 49.95
N GLY A 792 55.25 37.57 49.65
CA GLY A 792 56.54 37.87 49.03
C GLY A 792 57.19 39.14 49.58
N ASP A 793 58.53 39.14 49.53
CA ASP A 793 59.38 40.30 49.80
C ASP A 793 60.44 40.46 48.70
N ASP A 794 60.86 41.69 48.49
CA ASP A 794 61.89 42.14 47.57
C ASP A 794 62.47 43.44 48.12
N TRP A 795 63.79 43.47 48.29
CA TRP A 795 64.50 44.55 48.95
C TRP A 795 65.15 45.56 47.97
N LEU A 796 64.94 45.41 46.66
CA LEU A 796 65.59 46.26 45.66
C LEU A 796 64.59 47.09 44.85
N SER A 797 64.62 48.40 45.05
CA SER A 797 63.86 49.41 44.29
C SER A 797 62.33 49.23 44.40
N PRO A 798 61.60 50.17 45.02
CA PRO A 798 60.16 50.00 45.18
C PRO A 798 59.47 50.03 43.80
N LEU A 799 58.88 48.89 43.40
CA LEU A 799 58.22 48.73 42.10
C LEU A 799 56.94 47.89 42.18
N HIS A 800 55.87 48.37 41.56
CA HIS A 800 54.59 47.67 41.51
C HIS A 800 54.69 46.29 40.85
N ARG A 801 54.09 45.29 41.50
CA ARG A 801 53.94 43.92 41.01
C ARG A 801 52.93 43.88 39.88
N THR A 802 53.32 43.24 38.79
CA THR A 802 52.38 42.84 37.74
C THR A 802 52.15 41.34 37.85
N VAL A 803 51.13 40.92 38.59
CA VAL A 803 50.84 39.50 38.84
C VAL A 803 50.41 38.76 37.55
N GLY A 804 50.61 37.45 37.52
CA GLY A 804 50.26 36.58 36.39
C GLY A 804 48.76 36.50 36.11
N ALA A 805 48.39 35.94 34.95
CA ALA A 805 46.99 35.74 34.58
C ALA A 805 46.25 34.86 35.60
N ASN A 806 44.99 35.18 35.88
CA ASN A 806 44.14 34.51 36.88
C ASN A 806 44.69 34.59 38.32
N GLN A 807 45.47 35.63 38.63
CA GLN A 807 45.94 35.97 39.97
C GLN A 807 45.46 37.38 40.35
N ALA A 808 45.41 37.66 41.65
CA ALA A 808 45.02 38.96 42.20
C ALA A 808 46.00 39.40 43.28
N LEU A 809 46.39 40.68 43.27
CA LEU A 809 47.09 41.29 44.41
C LEU A 809 46.09 41.50 45.56
N VAL A 810 46.45 41.00 46.73
CA VAL A 810 45.70 41.13 47.98
C VAL A 810 46.23 42.29 48.81
N HIS A 811 47.56 42.45 48.83
CA HIS A 811 48.25 43.53 49.51
C HIS A 811 49.53 43.87 48.76
N GLU A 812 49.89 45.14 48.74
CA GLU A 812 51.19 45.62 48.25
C GLU A 812 51.58 46.84 49.07
N SER A 813 52.85 46.92 49.45
CA SER A 813 53.38 48.01 50.25
C SER A 813 54.81 48.32 49.85
N PHE A 814 55.15 49.61 49.93
CA PHE A 814 56.48 50.13 49.67
C PHE A 814 57.00 50.80 50.91
N THR A 815 58.24 50.50 51.28
CA THR A 815 58.90 51.10 52.43
C THR A 815 59.82 52.26 51.99
N PRO A 816 60.09 53.24 52.87
CA PRO A 816 61.09 54.27 52.61
C PRO A 816 62.52 53.72 52.43
N SER A 817 62.80 52.53 52.97
CA SER A 817 64.08 51.79 52.85
C SER A 817 64.30 51.20 51.45
N GLY A 818 63.25 51.09 50.64
CA GLY A 818 63.33 50.67 49.24
C GLY A 818 62.72 49.30 48.94
N ASP A 819 62.06 48.68 49.92
CA ASP A 819 61.48 47.34 49.79
C ASP A 819 60.07 47.38 49.21
N THR A 820 59.68 46.24 48.65
CA THR A 820 58.33 45.92 48.25
C THR A 820 57.88 44.64 48.94
N TYR A 821 56.79 44.73 49.72
CA TYR A 821 56.13 43.58 50.32
C TYR A 821 54.77 43.37 49.67
N TRP A 822 54.42 42.12 49.39
CA TRP A 822 53.12 41.85 48.77
C TRP A 822 52.52 40.51 49.18
N VAL A 823 51.22 40.43 49.01
CA VAL A 823 50.44 39.20 49.11
C VAL A 823 49.61 39.08 47.84
N GLN A 824 49.60 37.91 47.21
CA GLN A 824 48.77 37.64 46.04
C GLN A 824 48.07 36.29 46.16
N SER A 825 47.02 36.08 45.37
CA SER A 825 46.27 34.84 45.32
C SER A 825 45.90 34.43 43.91
N THR A 826 45.37 33.23 43.72
CA THR A 826 44.53 32.93 42.55
C THR A 826 43.29 33.84 42.53
N ALA A 827 42.69 34.05 41.36
CA ALA A 827 41.47 34.85 41.20
C ALA A 827 40.18 34.07 41.57
N SER A 828 40.25 32.73 41.59
CA SER A 828 39.17 31.83 42.02
C SER A 828 39.74 30.57 42.68
N PRO A 829 38.94 29.82 43.47
CA PRO A 829 39.34 28.51 43.97
C PRO A 829 39.55 27.50 42.83
N THR A 830 40.41 26.49 43.04
CA THR A 830 40.65 25.42 42.07
C THR A 830 39.52 24.41 42.05
N GLY A 831 39.07 23.93 40.88
CA GLY A 831 37.92 23.01 40.79
C GLY A 831 38.17 21.55 41.23
N ALA A 832 39.43 21.09 41.26
CA ALA A 832 39.79 19.71 41.59
C ALA A 832 41.07 19.62 42.43
N ALA A 833 41.21 18.55 43.20
CA ALA A 833 42.48 18.18 43.85
C ALA A 833 43.53 17.81 42.79
N GLY A 834 44.81 17.98 43.10
CA GLY A 834 45.91 17.74 42.17
C GLY A 834 46.08 18.83 41.11
N THR A 835 45.41 19.98 41.26
CA THR A 835 45.53 21.10 40.32
C THR A 835 46.88 21.78 40.53
N ALA A 836 47.70 21.85 39.48
CA ALA A 836 48.99 22.52 39.56
C ALA A 836 48.84 24.04 39.33
N VAL A 837 49.04 24.82 40.38
CA VAL A 837 48.92 26.29 40.39
C VAL A 837 50.30 26.93 40.37
N THR A 838 50.50 27.89 39.49
CA THR A 838 51.72 28.73 39.47
C THR A 838 51.34 30.13 39.93
N ILE A 839 52.04 30.64 40.94
CA ILE A 839 51.97 32.05 41.35
C ILE A 839 53.25 32.72 40.87
N ASN A 840 53.12 33.79 40.10
CA ASN A 840 54.24 34.42 39.43
C ASN A 840 53.95 35.86 39.03
N ASP A 841 55.02 36.64 38.88
CA ASP A 841 54.94 38.04 38.47
C ASP A 841 55.63 38.27 37.13
N ALA A 842 55.07 39.17 36.31
CA ALA A 842 55.63 39.61 35.04
C ALA A 842 56.66 40.74 35.21
N SER A 843 56.57 41.49 36.32
CA SER A 843 57.45 42.61 36.70
C SER A 843 57.47 42.78 38.24
N PRO A 844 58.59 43.17 38.86
CA PRO A 844 59.94 43.37 38.28
C PRO A 844 60.58 42.08 37.74
N LYS A 845 61.63 42.22 36.91
CA LYS A 845 62.28 41.10 36.21
C LYS A 845 63.65 40.73 36.76
N THR A 846 64.25 41.61 37.53
CA THR A 846 65.66 41.58 37.89
C THR A 846 65.89 41.66 39.38
N ASP A 847 64.84 41.73 40.17
CA ASP A 847 64.95 42.09 41.57
C ASP A 847 65.04 40.78 42.37
N PRO A 848 65.73 40.78 43.52
CA PRO A 848 65.77 39.64 44.41
C PRO A 848 64.37 39.42 45.00
N TYR A 849 64.04 38.19 45.35
CA TYR A 849 62.78 37.93 46.03
C TYR A 849 62.86 36.74 46.98
N ASN A 850 62.04 36.76 48.01
CA ASN A 850 61.52 35.55 48.64
C ASN A 850 60.01 35.46 48.40
N LEU A 851 59.51 34.23 48.25
CA LEU A 851 58.10 33.95 47.96
C LEU A 851 57.69 32.65 48.65
N VAL A 852 56.59 32.67 49.38
CA VAL A 852 55.97 31.47 50.00
C VAL A 852 54.55 31.33 49.52
N LEU A 853 54.23 30.22 48.85
CA LEU A 853 52.88 29.83 48.44
C LEU A 853 52.27 28.90 49.48
N VAL A 854 50.97 29.05 49.73
CA VAL A 854 50.18 28.18 50.60
C VAL A 854 48.82 27.86 49.96
N GLU A 855 48.41 26.60 50.07
CA GLU A 855 47.06 26.16 49.74
C GLU A 855 46.12 26.39 50.94
N ILE A 856 44.94 26.96 50.73
CA ILE A 856 43.87 27.07 51.72
C ILE A 856 42.79 26.04 51.38
N LEU A 857 42.60 25.05 52.26
CA LEU A 857 41.73 23.90 52.03
C LEU A 857 40.26 24.24 52.25
N SER A 858 39.39 23.74 51.36
CA SER A 858 37.92 23.66 51.56
C SER A 858 37.53 22.73 52.69
#